data_AF-A0A3G6S272-F1
#
_entry.id   AF-A0A3G6S272-F1
#
_cell.length_a   1.000
_cell.length_b   1.000
_cell.length_c   1.000
_cell.angle_alpha   90.00
_cell.angle_beta   90.00
_cell.angle_gamma   90.00
#
_symmetry.space_group_name_H-M   'P 1'
#
loop_
_entity.id
_entity.type
_entity.pdbx_description
1 polymer ?
#
loop_
_entity_poly.entity_id
_entity_poly.type
_entity_poly.pdbx_seq_one_letter_code
_entity_poly.pdbx_strand_id
1 'polypeptide(L)'
;MAHRLYVYNVDSKTGDQYSHYLGEWNYVIPDLLFPLFSCDPRSKGKLLYFDKINGVARLKSFYQLLGEHYQLLYKKVYYEPVNKMFEMLDDLPYDTFMINGWDVFNMSEEKHSDQAKDWVLQIKEKSRLYDKAISKQNLECLEKEIVVRSGYTSFLEMLETDWIDYGLGYWNEDLYKDISESFEDNGLWGLKDKKGNIITPAVYEEIFAFTEEGIAVVQKNGKYGYLRNDGKVLVDCIYEEVYDSLFIDHKNYGVIEVDQKSGLINIANGDIVIPCEYDELEMLRHVCLFNAKKAGKYCLIDTSNKPVIAESFDEPFEFNYSGLLYRRLEGISKRAFYTFEGIFLGEHPEEVLSEIGEGYYWVKPNKFQKKTSIIKSDGSILDTDIDILMILNDYYTSFAYKKAKEWYVYDIKSEEFRLKEHTIENIHRDWYTQFMKNVFLISDENGWGLYNAAEDRWLLPSSKEYKKIESCREEIFRVTTSNGMFYFDQKTETQSGIYDYIGEGIDYDKQMLCLYKGNEMFILDTGRKLQQVSDHQLGALYEKRYNLRGKDQKYFLDFYKGWTERKGSGYEEYFDDDTLMSQAGEYTKEGKIKEAVKLYTIGINRGNTDMMVELGYIFVHGDYPEFYDLEKGLALYEKAASKDHPIAWNNLGYHYQSGVGYPQDIKKALKCFKKSAELGDGLAMQNLGLLYFYGEYVLLDYDLALDYYKQAEKKFYYNDEKLAEIYYQKGDYANLQRYLRKDTEGTYSDIYYGIMYDEGLGMKVSPKKAIKYYEKSLEHGYYPTALSRLLYFYKDDPAFANPEKYQYWKAFGEDNEMDV
;
A
#
# COMPACT_ATOMS: atom_id res chain seq x y z
N MET A 1 12.35 2.21 -9.67
CA MET A 1 12.35 0.73 -9.60
C MET A 1 11.32 0.33 -8.56
N ALA A 2 10.40 -0.58 -8.88
CA ALA A 2 9.44 -1.07 -7.91
C ALA A 2 10.17 -1.91 -6.85
N HIS A 3 9.79 -1.79 -5.58
CA HIS A 3 10.35 -2.62 -4.51
C HIS A 3 9.69 -4.01 -4.54
N ARG A 4 10.48 -5.07 -4.44
CA ARG A 4 10.03 -6.45 -4.68
C ARG A 4 10.35 -7.42 -3.55
N LEU A 5 9.58 -8.49 -3.46
CA LEU A 5 9.83 -9.66 -2.63
C LEU A 5 10.29 -10.81 -3.53
N TYR A 6 11.40 -11.46 -3.15
CA TYR A 6 11.89 -12.64 -3.86
C TYR A 6 11.72 -13.89 -3.02
N VAL A 7 11.22 -14.96 -3.62
CA VAL A 7 10.91 -16.22 -2.95
C VAL A 7 11.88 -17.31 -3.41
N TYR A 8 12.33 -18.15 -2.50
CA TYR A 8 13.27 -19.25 -2.78
C TYR A 8 12.87 -20.53 -2.05
N ASN A 9 13.32 -21.69 -2.54
CA ASN A 9 13.29 -22.96 -1.81
C ASN A 9 14.70 -23.25 -1.29
N VAL A 10 14.84 -23.52 0.00
CA VAL A 10 16.14 -23.71 0.67
C VAL A 10 16.09 -24.92 1.60
N ASP A 11 17.22 -25.59 1.76
CA ASP A 11 17.39 -26.66 2.73
C ASP A 11 17.56 -26.07 4.14
N SER A 12 16.71 -26.47 5.09
CA SER A 12 16.77 -25.97 6.47
C SER A 12 18.07 -26.31 7.21
N LYS A 13 18.78 -27.36 6.80
CA LYS A 13 19.97 -27.89 7.47
C LYS A 13 21.25 -27.41 6.81
N THR A 14 21.34 -27.51 5.50
CA THR A 14 22.56 -27.15 4.74
C THR A 14 22.58 -25.69 4.33
N GLY A 15 21.40 -25.07 4.17
CA GLY A 15 21.26 -23.73 3.61
C GLY A 15 21.41 -23.69 2.09
N ASP A 16 21.49 -24.85 1.43
CA ASP A 16 21.51 -24.94 -0.02
C ASP A 16 20.22 -24.35 -0.59
N GLN A 17 20.37 -23.59 -1.67
CA GLN A 17 19.26 -22.90 -2.31
C GLN A 17 18.97 -23.52 -3.66
N TYR A 18 17.69 -23.60 -4.02
CA TYR A 18 17.29 -23.95 -5.38
C TYR A 18 17.84 -22.91 -6.36
N SER A 19 18.26 -23.37 -7.54
CA SER A 19 19.08 -22.56 -8.46
C SER A 19 18.40 -21.28 -8.95
N HIS A 20 17.07 -21.22 -8.92
CA HIS A 20 16.27 -20.07 -9.33
C HIS A 20 15.35 -19.59 -8.19
N TYR A 21 15.01 -18.30 -8.22
CA TYR A 21 13.94 -17.78 -7.38
C TYR A 21 12.60 -18.33 -7.89
N LEU A 22 11.68 -18.59 -6.97
CA LEU A 22 10.38 -19.18 -7.27
C LEU A 22 9.36 -18.15 -7.76
N GLY A 23 9.47 -16.91 -7.30
CA GLY A 23 8.54 -15.84 -7.66
C GLY A 23 9.05 -14.48 -7.21
N GLU A 24 8.62 -13.44 -7.93
CA GLU A 24 8.91 -12.04 -7.65
C GLU A 24 7.61 -11.27 -7.47
N TRP A 25 7.38 -10.72 -6.28
CA TRP A 25 6.13 -10.05 -5.93
C TRP A 25 6.36 -8.58 -5.56
N ASN A 26 5.29 -7.80 -5.51
CA ASN A 26 5.34 -6.43 -5.00
C ASN A 26 5.48 -6.42 -3.46
N TYR A 27 4.87 -5.45 -2.78
CA TYR A 27 5.10 -5.14 -1.36
C TYR A 27 4.59 -6.17 -0.35
N VAL A 28 3.78 -7.17 -0.75
CA VAL A 28 3.08 -8.08 0.16
C VAL A 28 3.07 -9.52 -0.35
N ILE A 29 2.92 -10.48 0.57
CA ILE A 29 2.61 -11.88 0.25
C ILE A 29 1.19 -11.93 -0.35
N PRO A 30 0.99 -12.47 -1.57
CA PRO A 30 -0.33 -12.55 -2.19
C PRO A 30 -1.35 -13.28 -1.33
N ASP A 31 -2.58 -12.76 -1.24
CA ASP A 31 -3.61 -13.34 -0.37
C ASP A 31 -3.99 -14.77 -0.74
N LEU A 32 -4.01 -15.10 -2.04
CA LEU A 32 -4.22 -16.47 -2.51
C LEU A 32 -3.12 -17.44 -2.06
N LEU A 33 -1.88 -16.97 -1.93
CA LEU A 33 -0.72 -17.78 -1.53
C LEU A 33 -0.41 -17.67 -0.04
N PHE A 34 -1.09 -16.79 0.71
CA PHE A 34 -0.78 -16.50 2.11
C PHE A 34 -0.75 -17.76 3.00
N PRO A 35 -1.67 -18.75 2.88
CA PRO A 35 -1.60 -19.97 3.68
C PRO A 35 -0.27 -20.73 3.54
N LEU A 36 0.38 -20.67 2.38
CA LEU A 36 1.68 -21.31 2.11
C LEU A 36 2.79 -20.78 3.04
N PHE A 37 2.75 -19.48 3.37
CA PHE A 37 3.76 -18.77 4.16
C PHE A 37 3.29 -18.50 5.59
N SER A 38 2.44 -19.37 6.13
CA SER A 38 1.88 -19.22 7.47
C SER A 38 2.31 -20.32 8.45
N CYS A 39 2.98 -21.36 7.95
CA CYS A 39 3.47 -22.48 8.75
C CYS A 39 4.91 -22.24 9.23
N ASP A 40 5.08 -22.25 10.57
CA ASP A 40 6.35 -21.99 11.26
C ASP A 40 7.12 -20.74 10.75
N PRO A 41 6.48 -19.54 10.72
CA PRO A 41 7.14 -18.34 10.25
C PRO A 41 8.24 -17.91 11.22
N ARG A 42 9.45 -17.76 10.69
CA ARG A 42 10.68 -17.40 11.39
C ARG A 42 11.43 -16.31 10.63
N SER A 43 12.29 -15.55 11.31
CA SER A 43 13.15 -14.57 10.65
C SER A 43 14.61 -14.67 11.09
N LYS A 44 15.53 -14.36 10.17
CA LYS A 44 16.98 -14.25 10.44
C LYS A 44 17.55 -13.09 9.62
N GLY A 45 17.88 -12.00 10.31
CA GLY A 45 18.23 -10.75 9.64
C GLY A 45 17.04 -10.24 8.82
N LYS A 46 17.26 -10.00 7.53
CA LYS A 46 16.25 -9.52 6.57
C LYS A 46 15.44 -10.64 5.87
N LEU A 47 15.68 -11.89 6.24
CA LEU A 47 15.11 -13.06 5.57
C LEU A 47 14.01 -13.67 6.44
N LEU A 48 12.93 -14.10 5.80
CA LEU A 48 11.82 -14.83 6.41
C LEU A 48 11.86 -16.29 5.95
N TYR A 49 11.53 -17.21 6.83
CA TYR A 49 11.58 -18.66 6.59
C TYR A 49 10.27 -19.31 7.00
N PHE A 50 9.82 -20.30 6.22
CA PHE A 50 8.53 -20.98 6.40
C PHE A 50 8.65 -22.47 6.07
N ASP A 51 7.88 -23.32 6.75
CA ASP A 51 7.83 -24.76 6.50
C ASP A 51 7.11 -25.06 5.18
N LYS A 52 7.84 -25.62 4.19
CA LYS A 52 7.28 -25.97 2.88
C LYS A 52 6.18 -27.00 3.00
N ILE A 53 6.45 -28.09 3.71
CA ILE A 53 5.63 -29.29 3.70
C ILE A 53 4.25 -28.98 4.30
N ASN A 54 4.23 -28.38 5.48
CA ASN A 54 3.00 -27.98 6.16
C ASN A 54 2.31 -26.81 5.44
N GLY A 55 3.09 -25.88 4.89
CA GLY A 55 2.58 -24.77 4.10
C GLY A 55 1.80 -25.24 2.86
N VAL A 56 2.36 -26.17 2.07
CA VAL A 56 1.71 -26.73 0.88
C VAL A 56 0.44 -27.48 1.24
N ALA A 57 0.45 -28.28 2.31
CA ALA A 57 -0.74 -28.97 2.79
C ALA A 57 -1.86 -27.99 3.21
N ARG A 58 -1.49 -26.89 3.88
CA ARG A 58 -2.43 -25.83 4.28
C ARG A 58 -2.98 -25.08 3.07
N LEU A 59 -2.14 -24.77 2.09
CA LEU A 59 -2.56 -24.13 0.84
C LEU A 59 -3.54 -25.01 0.06
N LYS A 60 -3.28 -26.33 -0.04
CA LYS A 60 -4.22 -27.30 -0.64
C LYS A 60 -5.60 -27.27 0.03
N SER A 61 -5.63 -27.21 1.36
CA SER A 61 -6.89 -27.10 2.12
C SER A 61 -7.65 -25.81 1.82
N PHE A 62 -6.93 -24.69 1.66
CA PHE A 62 -7.54 -23.41 1.32
C PHE A 62 -8.09 -23.39 -0.12
N TYR A 63 -7.33 -23.91 -1.08
CA TYR A 63 -7.79 -24.02 -2.47
C TYR A 63 -8.97 -24.98 -2.61
N GLN A 64 -9.01 -26.06 -1.84
CA GLN A 64 -10.19 -26.92 -1.75
C GLN A 64 -11.42 -26.13 -1.30
N LEU A 65 -11.31 -25.33 -0.23
CA LEU A 65 -12.40 -24.45 0.24
C LEU A 65 -12.83 -23.45 -0.84
N LEU A 66 -11.90 -22.78 -1.53
CA LEU A 66 -12.21 -21.87 -2.64
C LEU A 66 -12.98 -22.59 -3.75
N GLY A 67 -12.51 -23.76 -4.15
CA GLY A 67 -13.12 -24.57 -5.20
C GLY A 67 -14.51 -25.07 -4.84
N GLU A 68 -14.74 -25.47 -3.59
CA GLU A 68 -16.07 -25.88 -3.10
C GLU A 68 -17.03 -24.70 -3.01
N HIS A 69 -16.59 -23.60 -2.41
CA HIS A 69 -17.41 -22.41 -2.18
C HIS A 69 -17.92 -21.80 -3.49
N TYR A 70 -17.07 -21.71 -4.51
CA TYR A 70 -17.41 -21.14 -5.81
C TYR A 70 -17.76 -22.19 -6.89
N GLN A 71 -17.86 -23.47 -6.52
CA GLN A 71 -18.19 -24.57 -7.45
C GLN A 71 -17.23 -24.65 -8.66
N LEU A 72 -15.92 -24.55 -8.40
CA LEU A 72 -14.87 -24.54 -9.43
C LEU A 72 -14.18 -25.89 -9.63
N LEU A 73 -14.29 -26.83 -8.68
CA LEU A 73 -13.49 -28.07 -8.67
C LEU A 73 -13.61 -28.93 -9.95
N TYR A 74 -14.73 -28.83 -10.67
CA TYR A 74 -14.95 -29.58 -11.91
C TYR A 74 -14.67 -28.76 -13.18
N LYS A 75 -14.32 -27.47 -13.05
CA LYS A 75 -14.04 -26.60 -14.19
C LYS A 75 -12.57 -26.73 -14.60
N LYS A 76 -12.33 -27.08 -15.87
CA LYS A 76 -10.97 -27.25 -16.43
C LYS A 76 -10.09 -26.02 -16.23
N VAL A 77 -10.64 -24.84 -16.50
CA VAL A 77 -9.97 -23.55 -16.30
C VAL A 77 -9.45 -23.34 -14.86
N TYR A 78 -10.05 -23.99 -13.87
CA TYR A 78 -9.59 -23.94 -12.48
C TYR A 78 -8.61 -25.07 -12.16
N TYR A 79 -8.98 -26.33 -12.38
CA TYR A 79 -8.17 -27.44 -11.87
C TYR A 79 -6.83 -27.60 -12.61
N GLU A 80 -6.72 -27.17 -13.86
CA GLU A 80 -5.50 -27.30 -14.66
C GLU A 80 -4.35 -26.44 -14.12
N PRO A 81 -4.49 -25.11 -13.98
CA PRO A 81 -3.44 -24.27 -13.39
C PRO A 81 -3.19 -24.59 -11.91
N VAL A 82 -4.24 -24.90 -11.14
CA VAL A 82 -4.11 -25.25 -9.72
C VAL A 82 -3.32 -26.54 -9.51
N ASN A 83 -3.59 -27.59 -10.29
CA ASN A 83 -2.83 -28.84 -10.21
C ASN A 83 -1.38 -28.61 -10.62
N LYS A 84 -1.14 -27.85 -11.69
CA LYS A 84 0.21 -27.52 -12.16
C LYS A 84 1.03 -26.78 -11.11
N MET A 85 0.40 -25.81 -10.42
CA MET A 85 1.02 -25.12 -9.28
C MET A 85 1.38 -26.10 -8.15
N PHE A 86 0.47 -26.99 -7.78
CA PHE A 86 0.74 -27.93 -6.69
C PHE A 86 1.76 -29.01 -7.03
N GLU A 87 1.76 -29.53 -8.26
CA GLU A 87 2.80 -30.43 -8.77
C GLU A 87 4.18 -29.76 -8.70
N MET A 88 4.28 -28.52 -9.18
CA MET A 88 5.50 -27.72 -9.07
C MET A 88 5.97 -27.55 -7.61
N LEU A 89 5.07 -27.19 -6.68
CA LEU A 89 5.41 -27.00 -5.27
C LEU A 89 5.81 -28.31 -4.57
N ASP A 90 5.16 -29.42 -4.93
CA ASP A 90 5.47 -30.74 -4.39
C ASP A 90 6.87 -31.21 -4.85
N ASP A 91 7.23 -30.95 -6.11
CA ASP A 91 8.50 -31.34 -6.74
C ASP A 91 9.73 -30.52 -6.26
N LEU A 92 9.52 -29.43 -5.52
CA LEU A 92 10.62 -28.62 -4.98
C LEU A 92 11.50 -29.45 -4.02
N PRO A 93 12.85 -29.42 -4.19
CA PRO A 93 13.74 -30.38 -3.56
C PRO A 93 13.95 -30.18 -2.06
N TYR A 94 13.71 -28.97 -1.53
CA TYR A 94 14.02 -28.62 -0.15
C TYR A 94 12.80 -28.37 0.72
N ASP A 95 12.99 -28.36 2.04
CA ASP A 95 11.93 -28.38 3.05
C ASP A 95 11.45 -26.99 3.50
N THR A 96 12.11 -25.91 3.09
CA THR A 96 11.86 -24.56 3.61
C THR A 96 11.64 -23.57 2.46
N PHE A 97 10.66 -22.69 2.62
CA PHE A 97 10.56 -21.47 1.80
C PHE A 97 11.31 -20.33 2.48
N MET A 98 12.03 -19.52 1.69
CA MET A 98 12.68 -18.31 2.14
C MET A 98 12.17 -17.11 1.35
N ILE A 99 11.72 -16.06 2.03
CA ILE A 99 11.40 -14.76 1.42
C ILE A 99 12.48 -13.75 1.77
N ASN A 100 13.03 -13.10 0.74
CA ASN A 100 13.94 -11.97 0.88
C ASN A 100 13.17 -10.65 0.68
N GLY A 101 12.93 -9.94 1.78
CA GLY A 101 12.21 -8.66 1.78
C GLY A 101 13.09 -7.42 1.72
N TRP A 102 14.36 -7.56 1.35
CA TRP A 102 15.33 -6.46 1.42
C TRP A 102 14.89 -5.18 0.72
N ASP A 103 14.37 -5.28 -0.51
CA ASP A 103 13.94 -4.10 -1.26
C ASP A 103 12.75 -3.40 -0.59
N VAL A 104 11.80 -4.17 -0.06
CA VAL A 104 10.62 -3.63 0.65
C VAL A 104 11.03 -2.99 1.97
N PHE A 105 11.94 -3.61 2.73
CA PHE A 105 12.38 -3.07 4.02
C PHE A 105 13.19 -1.77 3.90
N ASN A 106 13.77 -1.47 2.73
CA ASN A 106 14.44 -0.19 2.46
C ASN A 106 13.48 1.01 2.40
N MET A 107 12.15 0.79 2.44
CA MET A 107 11.14 1.86 2.43
C MET A 107 10.95 2.52 3.81
N SER A 108 11.57 1.97 4.86
CA SER A 108 11.51 2.46 6.23
C SER A 108 12.92 2.69 6.78
N GLU A 109 13.07 3.66 7.68
CA GLU A 109 14.34 3.90 8.41
C GLU A 109 14.60 2.86 9.52
N GLU A 110 13.61 1.98 9.80
CA GLU A 110 13.74 0.90 10.76
C GLU A 110 14.74 -0.18 10.30
N LYS A 111 15.41 -0.83 11.25
CA LYS A 111 16.31 -1.93 10.92
C LYS A 111 15.54 -3.08 10.27
N HIS A 112 16.05 -3.57 9.13
CA HIS A 112 15.45 -4.69 8.40
C HIS A 112 15.22 -5.93 9.27
N SER A 113 16.08 -6.17 10.27
CA SER A 113 15.93 -7.29 11.19
C SER A 113 14.74 -7.16 12.14
N ASP A 114 14.33 -5.94 12.45
CA ASP A 114 13.19 -5.68 13.33
C ASP A 114 11.91 -5.68 12.50
N GLN A 115 11.92 -5.07 11.31
CA GLN A 115 10.83 -5.21 10.33
C GLN A 115 10.53 -6.68 10.00
N ALA A 116 11.54 -7.52 9.77
CA ALA A 116 11.36 -8.95 9.51
C ALA A 116 10.77 -9.72 10.72
N LYS A 117 11.07 -9.32 11.96
CA LYS A 117 10.44 -9.93 13.15
C LYS A 117 8.99 -9.50 13.29
N ASP A 118 8.70 -8.23 13.00
CA ASP A 118 7.34 -7.71 13.04
C ASP A 118 6.45 -8.40 12.00
N TRP A 119 6.95 -8.57 10.77
CA TRP A 119 6.27 -9.38 9.75
C TRP A 119 5.97 -10.80 10.19
N VAL A 120 6.88 -11.47 10.91
CA VAL A 120 6.60 -12.80 11.48
C VAL A 120 5.41 -12.76 12.45
N LEU A 121 5.28 -11.70 13.25
CA LEU A 121 4.15 -11.53 14.17
C LEU A 121 2.85 -11.26 13.39
N GLN A 122 2.87 -10.34 12.43
CA GLN A 122 1.72 -10.03 11.58
C GLN A 122 1.23 -11.26 10.80
N ILE A 123 2.16 -12.08 10.27
CA ILE A 123 1.83 -13.33 9.58
C ILE A 123 1.16 -14.31 10.55
N LYS A 124 1.67 -14.47 11.77
CA LYS A 124 1.05 -15.34 12.79
C LYS A 124 -0.36 -14.87 13.17
N GLU A 125 -0.60 -13.56 13.23
CA GLU A 125 -1.91 -13.00 13.52
C GLU A 125 -2.88 -13.22 12.36
N LYS A 126 -2.49 -12.83 11.14
CA LYS A 126 -3.29 -13.01 9.93
C LYS A 126 -3.59 -14.48 9.64
N SER A 127 -2.66 -15.41 9.93
CA SER A 127 -2.88 -16.87 9.81
C SER A 127 -4.11 -17.36 10.56
N ARG A 128 -4.44 -16.76 11.72
CA ARG A 128 -5.60 -17.20 12.52
C ARG A 128 -6.93 -16.98 11.80
N LEU A 129 -7.00 -15.97 10.93
CA LEU A 129 -8.20 -15.73 10.12
C LEU A 129 -8.37 -16.81 9.05
N TYR A 130 -7.28 -17.20 8.39
CA TYR A 130 -7.28 -18.29 7.42
C TYR A 130 -7.60 -19.64 8.07
N ASP A 131 -7.00 -19.93 9.23
CA ASP A 131 -7.32 -21.15 10.00
C ASP A 131 -8.81 -21.20 10.39
N LYS A 132 -9.38 -20.06 10.81
CA LYS A 132 -10.81 -19.93 11.13
C LYS A 132 -11.70 -20.14 9.90
N ALA A 133 -11.31 -19.62 8.74
CA ALA A 133 -12.08 -19.78 7.51
C ALA A 133 -12.07 -21.24 7.01
N ILE A 134 -10.89 -21.87 6.97
CA ILE A 134 -10.71 -23.27 6.57
C ILE A 134 -11.45 -24.21 7.53
N SER A 135 -11.29 -24.03 8.84
CA SER A 135 -11.96 -24.89 9.82
C SER A 135 -13.49 -24.75 9.82
N LYS A 136 -14.02 -23.57 9.50
CA LYS A 136 -15.46 -23.32 9.40
C LYS A 136 -16.03 -23.53 8.00
N GLN A 137 -15.20 -23.85 7.01
CA GLN A 137 -15.58 -23.93 5.59
C GLN A 137 -16.34 -22.67 5.12
N ASN A 138 -15.85 -21.48 5.53
CA ASN A 138 -16.51 -20.21 5.24
C ASN A 138 -15.50 -19.07 5.00
N LEU A 139 -15.58 -18.44 3.83
CA LEU A 139 -14.69 -17.37 3.37
C LEU A 139 -15.10 -15.96 3.83
N GLU A 140 -16.32 -15.76 4.36
CA GLU A 140 -16.88 -14.43 4.64
C GLU A 140 -15.99 -13.57 5.55
N CYS A 141 -15.33 -14.20 6.53
CA CYS A 141 -14.41 -13.52 7.44
C CYS A 141 -13.15 -13.01 6.72
N LEU A 142 -12.67 -13.73 5.70
CA LEU A 142 -11.52 -13.32 4.89
C LEU A 142 -11.91 -12.29 3.84
N GLU A 143 -13.07 -12.45 3.21
CA GLU A 143 -13.55 -11.49 2.22
C GLU A 143 -13.73 -10.09 2.83
N LYS A 144 -14.36 -10.01 4.00
CA LYS A 144 -14.58 -8.75 4.71
C LYS A 144 -13.31 -8.08 5.23
N GLU A 145 -12.40 -8.87 5.81
CA GLU A 145 -11.24 -8.31 6.53
C GLU A 145 -9.99 -8.16 5.66
N ILE A 146 -9.84 -9.01 4.64
CA ILE A 146 -8.61 -9.14 3.86
C ILE A 146 -8.84 -8.74 2.40
N VAL A 147 -9.79 -9.38 1.72
CA VAL A 147 -9.97 -9.20 0.26
C VAL A 147 -10.37 -7.77 -0.09
N VAL A 148 -11.29 -7.15 0.66
CA VAL A 148 -11.68 -5.74 0.45
C VAL A 148 -10.49 -4.77 0.48
N ARG A 149 -9.45 -5.06 1.29
CA ARG A 149 -8.25 -4.21 1.39
C ARG A 149 -7.29 -4.38 0.20
N SER A 150 -7.44 -5.46 -0.56
CA SER A 150 -6.61 -5.79 -1.74
C SER A 150 -7.14 -5.17 -3.04
N GLY A 151 -8.27 -4.46 -2.99
CA GLY A 151 -8.92 -3.85 -4.16
C GLY A 151 -9.88 -4.78 -4.89
N TYR A 152 -10.02 -6.03 -4.42
CA TYR A 152 -10.97 -7.01 -4.93
C TYR A 152 -12.21 -7.10 -4.03
N THR A 153 -13.33 -7.51 -4.60
CA THR A 153 -14.61 -7.69 -3.90
C THR A 153 -14.81 -9.13 -3.40
N SER A 154 -14.13 -10.11 -4.00
CA SER A 154 -14.19 -11.53 -3.61
C SER A 154 -12.93 -12.29 -4.04
N PHE A 155 -12.70 -13.47 -3.49
CA PHE A 155 -11.62 -14.34 -4.01
C PHE A 155 -11.92 -14.85 -5.42
N LEU A 156 -13.20 -14.95 -5.81
CA LEU A 156 -13.55 -15.33 -7.18
C LEU A 156 -13.03 -14.31 -8.20
N GLU A 157 -13.25 -13.02 -7.94
CA GLU A 157 -12.74 -11.93 -8.80
C GLU A 157 -11.20 -11.96 -8.89
N MET A 158 -10.53 -12.26 -7.77
CA MET A 158 -9.07 -12.39 -7.75
C MET A 158 -8.61 -13.62 -8.55
N LEU A 159 -9.27 -14.77 -8.40
CA LEU A 159 -8.96 -16.00 -9.14
C LEU A 159 -9.17 -15.85 -10.66
N GLU A 160 -10.20 -15.08 -11.06
CA GLU A 160 -10.57 -14.85 -12.47
C GLU A 160 -9.78 -13.69 -13.13
N THR A 161 -8.82 -13.09 -12.42
CA THR A 161 -7.94 -12.08 -13.02
C THR A 161 -6.93 -12.75 -13.96
N ASP A 162 -6.90 -12.32 -15.23
CA ASP A 162 -6.15 -12.96 -16.32
C ASP A 162 -4.69 -13.33 -15.98
N TRP A 163 -3.93 -12.42 -15.36
CA TRP A 163 -2.52 -12.65 -15.04
C TRP A 163 -2.30 -13.51 -13.79
N ILE A 164 -3.31 -13.64 -12.91
CA ILE A 164 -3.20 -14.43 -11.67
C ILE A 164 -3.26 -15.93 -11.97
N ASP A 165 -3.99 -16.32 -13.02
CA ASP A 165 -4.15 -17.71 -13.48
C ASP A 165 -4.41 -18.69 -12.33
N TYR A 166 -5.45 -18.40 -11.52
CA TYR A 166 -5.82 -19.17 -10.33
C TYR A 166 -4.68 -19.36 -9.31
N GLY A 167 -3.67 -18.50 -9.33
CA GLY A 167 -2.50 -18.50 -8.45
C GLY A 167 -1.22 -19.01 -9.10
N LEU A 168 -1.29 -19.64 -10.28
CA LEU A 168 -0.11 -20.09 -11.02
C LEU A 168 0.75 -18.91 -11.49
N GLY A 169 0.12 -17.81 -11.90
CA GLY A 169 0.80 -16.62 -12.43
C GLY A 169 1.63 -15.82 -11.42
N TYR A 170 1.59 -16.19 -10.13
CA TYR A 170 2.50 -15.63 -9.12
C TYR A 170 3.90 -16.26 -9.14
N TRP A 171 4.07 -17.39 -9.83
CA TRP A 171 5.32 -18.14 -9.85
C TRP A 171 6.11 -17.85 -11.12
N ASN A 172 7.42 -17.98 -11.04
CA ASN A 172 8.28 -17.88 -12.21
C ASN A 172 7.92 -19.01 -13.18
N GLU A 173 7.61 -18.64 -14.43
CA GLU A 173 7.17 -19.58 -15.46
C GLU A 173 8.20 -20.68 -15.74
N ASP A 174 9.48 -20.40 -15.53
CA ASP A 174 10.60 -21.34 -15.67
C ASP A 174 10.51 -22.59 -14.77
N LEU A 175 9.67 -22.53 -13.73
CA LEU A 175 9.49 -23.64 -12.80
C LEU A 175 8.57 -24.72 -13.34
N TYR A 176 7.64 -24.34 -14.22
CA TYR A 176 6.53 -25.17 -14.66
C TYR A 176 6.32 -25.15 -16.19
N LYS A 177 7.11 -24.36 -16.92
CA LYS A 177 7.43 -24.60 -18.33
C LYS A 177 8.56 -25.61 -18.36
N ASP A 178 8.40 -26.70 -19.12
CA ASP A 178 9.40 -27.76 -19.23
C ASP A 178 10.70 -27.23 -19.88
N ILE A 179 11.62 -26.72 -19.07
CA ILE A 179 12.93 -26.29 -19.58
C ILE A 179 13.79 -27.55 -19.77
N SER A 180 13.82 -28.04 -21.00
CA SER A 180 14.88 -28.93 -21.45
C SER A 180 16.24 -28.24 -21.35
N GLU A 181 17.25 -28.94 -20.86
CA GLU A 181 18.63 -28.48 -20.90
C GLU A 181 19.32 -29.04 -22.16
N SER A 182 20.01 -28.18 -22.90
CA SER A 182 20.88 -28.62 -23.99
C SER A 182 22.11 -29.35 -23.43
N PHE A 183 22.49 -30.47 -24.03
CA PHE A 183 23.71 -31.20 -23.69
C PHE A 183 24.51 -31.53 -24.94
N GLU A 184 25.83 -31.59 -24.81
CA GLU A 184 26.74 -31.96 -25.89
C GLU A 184 27.22 -33.41 -25.70
N ASP A 185 27.21 -34.20 -26.77
CA ASP A 185 27.85 -35.51 -26.87
C ASP A 185 28.54 -35.64 -28.24
N ASN A 186 29.84 -35.91 -28.23
CA ASN A 186 30.70 -36.01 -29.42
C ASN A 186 30.61 -34.83 -30.42
N GLY A 187 30.48 -33.60 -29.93
CA GLY A 187 30.41 -32.40 -30.78
C GLY A 187 29.03 -32.13 -31.39
N LEU A 188 27.99 -32.87 -30.95
CA LEU A 188 26.60 -32.63 -31.32
C LEU A 188 25.76 -32.34 -30.08
N TRP A 189 24.69 -31.59 -30.26
CA TRP A 189 23.79 -31.12 -29.23
C TRP A 189 22.46 -31.87 -29.24
N GLY A 190 21.94 -32.16 -28.04
CA GLY A 190 20.65 -32.77 -27.78
C GLY A 190 19.96 -32.11 -26.58
N LEU A 191 18.77 -32.59 -26.23
CA LEU A 191 17.97 -32.08 -25.11
C LEU A 191 17.77 -33.17 -24.06
N LYS A 192 17.86 -32.81 -22.78
CA LYS A 192 17.53 -33.67 -21.64
C LYS A 192 16.64 -32.93 -20.64
N ASP A 193 15.86 -33.68 -19.87
CA ASP A 193 15.08 -33.13 -18.77
C ASP A 193 15.96 -32.88 -17.52
N LYS A 194 15.38 -32.25 -16.48
CA LYS A 194 16.07 -32.00 -15.19
C LYS A 194 16.51 -33.27 -14.47
N LYS A 195 15.96 -34.44 -14.82
CA LYS A 195 16.31 -35.75 -14.26
C LYS A 195 17.42 -36.44 -15.07
N GLY A 196 17.89 -35.81 -16.14
CA GLY A 196 18.91 -36.34 -17.04
C GLY A 196 18.38 -37.33 -18.07
N ASN A 197 17.07 -37.48 -18.22
CA ASN A 197 16.49 -38.30 -19.29
C ASN A 197 16.64 -37.58 -20.61
N ILE A 198 17.10 -38.29 -21.64
CA ILE A 198 17.23 -37.73 -22.99
C ILE A 198 15.84 -37.50 -23.57
N ILE A 199 15.50 -36.24 -23.85
CA ILE A 199 14.32 -35.81 -24.59
C ILE A 199 14.60 -35.93 -26.09
N THR A 200 15.75 -35.42 -26.53
CA THR A 200 16.23 -35.51 -27.92
C THR A 200 17.71 -35.89 -27.92
N PRO A 201 18.13 -36.93 -28.65
CA PRO A 201 19.53 -37.34 -28.69
C PRO A 201 20.42 -36.23 -29.28
N ALA A 202 21.72 -36.30 -29.00
CA ALA A 202 22.72 -35.39 -29.57
C ALA A 202 22.85 -35.59 -31.09
N VAL A 203 22.12 -34.79 -31.87
CA VAL A 203 22.01 -34.91 -33.34
C VAL A 203 22.10 -33.59 -34.08
N TYR A 204 22.18 -32.46 -33.36
CA TYR A 204 22.26 -31.12 -33.93
C TYR A 204 23.70 -30.61 -33.83
N GLU A 205 24.16 -29.90 -34.85
CA GLU A 205 25.45 -29.19 -34.81
C GLU A 205 25.40 -28.05 -33.79
N GLU A 206 24.22 -27.42 -33.64
CA GLU A 206 23.96 -26.37 -32.67
C GLU A 206 22.47 -26.32 -32.30
N ILE A 207 22.18 -26.02 -31.02
CA ILE A 207 20.85 -25.64 -30.54
C ILE A 207 21.00 -24.24 -29.93
N PHE A 208 20.37 -23.25 -30.56
CA PHE A 208 20.42 -21.86 -30.11
C PHE A 208 19.54 -21.65 -28.86
N ALA A 209 19.57 -20.45 -28.30
CA ALA A 209 18.77 -20.11 -27.13
C ALA A 209 17.27 -20.31 -27.40
N PHE A 210 16.56 -20.85 -26.41
CA PHE A 210 15.10 -20.96 -26.47
C PHE A 210 14.46 -19.59 -26.20
N THR A 211 13.41 -19.26 -26.96
CA THR A 211 12.53 -18.13 -26.68
C THR A 211 11.62 -18.40 -25.47
N GLU A 212 10.87 -17.40 -25.00
CA GLU A 212 9.91 -17.54 -23.89
C GLU A 212 8.78 -18.57 -24.17
N GLU A 213 8.52 -18.83 -25.45
CA GLU A 213 7.59 -19.83 -25.96
C GLU A 213 8.20 -21.23 -26.06
N GLY A 214 9.47 -21.38 -25.69
CA GLY A 214 10.19 -22.64 -25.69
C GLY A 214 10.61 -23.12 -27.09
N ILE A 215 10.84 -22.22 -28.03
CA ILE A 215 11.29 -22.53 -29.40
C ILE A 215 12.75 -22.11 -29.57
N ALA A 216 13.58 -22.99 -30.14
CA ALA A 216 14.98 -22.70 -30.48
C ALA A 216 15.21 -22.90 -31.98
N VAL A 217 16.11 -22.09 -32.54
CA VAL A 217 16.75 -22.39 -33.82
C VAL A 217 17.67 -23.59 -33.63
N VAL A 218 17.74 -24.48 -34.62
CA VAL A 218 18.63 -25.64 -34.59
C VAL A 218 19.33 -25.84 -35.92
N GLN A 219 20.61 -26.22 -35.86
CA GLN A 219 21.42 -26.51 -37.04
C GLN A 219 21.71 -28.00 -37.16
N LYS A 220 21.58 -28.54 -38.37
CA LYS A 220 21.92 -29.93 -38.70
C LYS A 220 22.34 -30.04 -40.16
N ASN A 221 23.51 -30.64 -40.42
CA ASN A 221 24.08 -30.77 -41.76
C ASN A 221 24.27 -29.42 -42.48
N GLY A 222 24.64 -28.37 -41.75
CA GLY A 222 24.81 -27.01 -42.29
C GLY A 222 23.52 -26.33 -42.75
N LYS A 223 22.36 -26.83 -42.30
CA LYS A 223 21.03 -26.25 -42.57
C LYS A 223 20.29 -25.99 -41.27
N TYR A 224 19.37 -25.04 -41.28
CA TYR A 224 18.67 -24.59 -40.07
C TYR A 224 17.17 -24.89 -40.08
N GLY A 225 16.60 -25.06 -38.89
CA GLY A 225 15.19 -25.33 -38.63
C GLY A 225 14.80 -24.92 -37.20
N TYR A 226 13.64 -25.38 -36.70
CA TYR A 226 13.13 -25.03 -35.37
C TYR A 226 12.79 -26.27 -34.54
N LEU A 227 13.20 -26.25 -33.28
CA LEU A 227 12.95 -27.28 -32.27
C LEU A 227 12.24 -26.66 -31.07
N ARG A 228 11.29 -27.38 -30.50
CA ARG A 228 10.66 -27.01 -29.22
C ARG A 228 11.33 -27.72 -28.05
N ASN A 229 11.29 -27.10 -26.87
CA ASN A 229 11.88 -27.62 -25.63
C ASN A 229 11.40 -29.03 -25.21
N ASP A 230 10.23 -29.48 -25.67
CA ASP A 230 9.78 -30.86 -25.48
C ASP A 230 10.38 -31.86 -26.49
N GLY A 231 11.34 -31.43 -27.32
CA GLY A 231 11.98 -32.23 -28.35
C GLY A 231 11.21 -32.31 -29.66
N LYS A 232 10.05 -31.64 -29.78
CA LYS A 232 9.29 -31.64 -31.03
C LYS A 232 9.99 -30.79 -32.09
N VAL A 233 10.38 -31.41 -33.20
CA VAL A 233 10.79 -30.68 -34.41
C VAL A 233 9.57 -29.96 -34.99
N LEU A 234 9.62 -28.63 -35.02
CA LEU A 234 8.56 -27.78 -35.57
C LEU A 234 8.78 -27.55 -37.06
N VAL A 235 10.04 -27.36 -37.45
CA VAL A 235 10.47 -27.15 -38.83
C VAL A 235 11.79 -27.88 -39.04
N ASP A 236 11.87 -28.70 -40.09
CA ASP A 236 13.08 -29.45 -40.42
C ASP A 236 14.27 -28.54 -40.79
N CYS A 237 15.49 -29.03 -40.54
CA CYS A 237 16.72 -28.32 -40.92
C CYS A 237 16.95 -28.36 -42.44
N ILE A 238 16.27 -27.48 -43.18
CA ILE A 238 16.33 -27.41 -44.65
C ILE A 238 16.70 -26.03 -45.20
N TYR A 239 16.71 -24.99 -44.36
CA TYR A 239 16.94 -23.59 -44.77
C TYR A 239 18.40 -23.18 -44.70
N GLU A 240 18.79 -22.20 -45.52
CA GLU A 240 20.17 -21.66 -45.55
C GLU A 240 20.49 -20.89 -44.29
N GLU A 241 19.55 -20.06 -43.83
CA GLU A 241 19.58 -19.34 -42.57
C GLU A 241 18.15 -19.24 -42.03
N VAL A 242 18.01 -19.21 -40.70
CA VAL A 242 16.75 -18.87 -40.02
C VAL A 242 17.08 -18.01 -38.80
N TYR A 243 16.17 -17.11 -38.44
CA TYR A 243 16.34 -16.18 -37.30
C TYR A 243 15.53 -16.63 -36.08
N ASP A 244 15.71 -15.99 -34.93
CA ASP A 244 14.94 -16.31 -33.72
C ASP A 244 13.43 -16.17 -33.96
N SER A 245 12.65 -16.98 -33.24
CA SER A 245 11.18 -16.98 -33.33
C SER A 245 10.61 -15.60 -32.94
N LEU A 246 9.73 -15.09 -33.78
CA LEU A 246 8.97 -13.85 -33.61
C LEU A 246 7.55 -14.19 -33.16
N PHE A 247 7.17 -13.79 -31.96
CA PHE A 247 5.81 -13.98 -31.45
C PHE A 247 4.91 -12.81 -31.88
N ILE A 248 3.95 -13.09 -32.77
CA ILE A 248 3.04 -12.10 -33.37
C ILE A 248 1.62 -12.67 -33.37
N ASP A 249 0.65 -11.94 -32.79
CA ASP A 249 -0.77 -12.32 -32.75
C ASP A 249 -1.01 -13.78 -32.29
N HIS A 250 -0.36 -14.16 -31.19
CA HIS A 250 -0.42 -15.51 -30.60
C HIS A 250 0.14 -16.64 -31.49
N LYS A 251 0.98 -16.30 -32.48
CA LYS A 251 1.63 -17.26 -33.38
C LYS A 251 3.14 -17.00 -33.41
N ASN A 252 3.88 -18.06 -33.69
CA ASN A 252 5.33 -18.01 -33.83
C ASN A 252 5.71 -17.99 -35.31
N TYR A 253 6.47 -16.98 -35.70
CA TYR A 253 6.99 -16.80 -37.05
C TYR A 253 8.51 -16.79 -37.06
N GLY A 254 9.10 -17.12 -38.19
CA GLY A 254 10.54 -17.11 -38.37
C GLY A 254 10.94 -16.45 -39.68
N VAL A 255 11.91 -15.55 -39.67
CA VAL A 255 12.54 -15.11 -40.92
C VAL A 255 13.43 -16.25 -41.40
N ILE A 256 13.33 -16.60 -42.68
CA ILE A 256 14.06 -17.70 -43.31
C ILE A 256 14.73 -17.23 -44.59
N GLU A 257 15.85 -17.85 -44.99
CA GLU A 257 16.51 -17.60 -46.27
C GLU A 257 16.56 -18.83 -47.17
N VAL A 258 16.25 -18.59 -48.45
CA VAL A 258 16.38 -19.54 -49.56
C VAL A 258 16.95 -18.79 -50.76
N ASP A 259 18.03 -19.31 -51.37
CA ASP A 259 18.71 -18.68 -52.52
C ASP A 259 19.09 -17.20 -52.26
N GLN A 260 19.58 -16.88 -51.05
CA GLN A 260 19.90 -15.52 -50.61
C GLN A 260 18.71 -14.54 -50.64
N LYS A 261 17.47 -15.06 -50.52
CA LYS A 261 16.25 -14.26 -50.40
C LYS A 261 15.52 -14.57 -49.11
N SER A 262 15.12 -13.53 -48.40
CA SER A 262 14.41 -13.64 -47.13
C SER A 262 12.91 -13.80 -47.34
N GLY A 263 12.28 -14.63 -46.50
CA GLY A 263 10.83 -14.79 -46.37
C GLY A 263 10.43 -15.02 -44.92
N LEU A 264 9.14 -15.25 -44.66
CA LEU A 264 8.60 -15.48 -43.32
C LEU A 264 7.84 -16.81 -43.29
N ILE A 265 8.16 -17.67 -42.33
CA ILE A 265 7.49 -18.95 -42.11
C ILE A 265 6.63 -18.87 -40.84
N ASN A 266 5.47 -19.53 -40.84
CA ASN A 266 4.74 -19.85 -39.63
C ASN A 266 5.33 -21.13 -39.03
N ILE A 267 6.00 -21.01 -37.89
CA ILE A 267 6.75 -22.11 -37.27
C ILE A 267 5.83 -23.25 -36.81
N ALA A 268 4.57 -22.96 -36.48
CA ALA A 268 3.66 -23.98 -35.95
C ALA A 268 3.27 -25.04 -36.99
N ASN A 269 3.22 -24.68 -38.27
CA ASN A 269 2.80 -25.57 -39.37
C ASN A 269 3.79 -25.65 -40.54
N GLY A 270 4.84 -24.83 -40.57
CA GLY A 270 5.85 -24.79 -41.62
C GLY A 270 5.43 -24.04 -42.89
N ASP A 271 4.30 -23.32 -42.89
CA ASP A 271 3.83 -22.60 -44.07
C ASP A 271 4.65 -21.31 -44.27
N ILE A 272 5.16 -21.10 -45.49
CA ILE A 272 5.77 -19.83 -45.89
C ILE A 272 4.64 -18.81 -46.13
N VAL A 273 4.53 -17.82 -45.25
CA VAL A 273 3.48 -16.78 -45.29
C VAL A 273 3.94 -15.53 -46.04
N ILE A 274 5.24 -15.23 -46.01
CA ILE A 274 5.88 -14.23 -46.88
C ILE A 274 6.88 -14.98 -47.78
N PRO A 275 6.72 -14.95 -49.11
CA PRO A 275 7.60 -15.67 -50.04
C PRO A 275 9.05 -15.19 -49.92
N CYS A 276 9.99 -16.12 -50.11
CA CYS A 276 11.43 -15.84 -50.12
C CYS A 276 11.84 -15.12 -51.41
N GLU A 277 11.48 -13.84 -51.53
CA GLU A 277 11.77 -13.00 -52.70
C GLU A 277 12.36 -11.62 -52.37
N TYR A 278 12.57 -11.34 -51.09
CA TYR A 278 13.10 -10.07 -50.60
C TYR A 278 14.61 -10.15 -50.40
N ASP A 279 15.32 -9.06 -50.72
CA ASP A 279 16.75 -8.91 -50.46
C ASP A 279 17.05 -8.79 -48.97
N GLU A 280 16.10 -8.28 -48.19
CA GLU A 280 16.17 -8.09 -46.75
C GLU A 280 14.73 -8.06 -46.21
N LEU A 281 14.47 -8.72 -45.09
CA LEU A 281 13.18 -8.72 -44.41
C LEU A 281 13.39 -8.52 -42.90
N GLU A 282 13.12 -7.31 -42.42
CA GLU A 282 13.37 -6.92 -41.03
C GLU A 282 12.05 -6.54 -40.34
N MET A 283 11.80 -7.10 -39.15
CA MET A 283 10.63 -6.76 -38.35
C MET A 283 10.82 -5.43 -37.61
N LEU A 284 9.84 -4.54 -37.71
CA LEU A 284 9.68 -3.39 -36.82
C LEU A 284 9.12 -3.87 -35.49
N ARG A 285 10.01 -4.08 -34.51
CA ARG A 285 9.64 -4.52 -33.16
C ARG A 285 8.54 -3.64 -32.57
N HIS A 286 7.61 -4.25 -31.83
CA HIS A 286 6.42 -3.63 -31.23
C HIS A 286 5.28 -3.21 -32.18
N VAL A 287 5.46 -3.28 -33.50
CA VAL A 287 4.43 -2.85 -34.48
C VAL A 287 3.92 -4.03 -35.35
N CYS A 288 4.57 -5.20 -35.28
CA CYS A 288 4.19 -6.39 -36.05
C CYS A 288 4.19 -6.20 -37.57
N LEU A 289 4.97 -5.23 -38.06
CA LEU A 289 5.18 -4.92 -39.48
C LEU A 289 6.62 -5.21 -39.92
N PHE A 290 6.84 -5.34 -41.23
CA PHE A 290 8.14 -5.65 -41.79
C PHE A 290 8.59 -4.60 -42.81
N ASN A 291 9.85 -4.15 -42.67
CA ASN A 291 10.60 -3.55 -43.76
C ASN A 291 11.03 -4.66 -44.71
N ALA A 292 10.45 -4.67 -45.91
CA ALA A 292 10.76 -5.65 -46.95
C ALA A 292 11.47 -4.96 -48.11
N LYS A 293 12.75 -5.29 -48.32
CA LYS A 293 13.58 -4.69 -49.36
C LYS A 293 13.53 -5.51 -50.63
N LYS A 294 13.23 -4.87 -51.76
CA LYS A 294 13.22 -5.51 -53.08
C LYS A 294 13.77 -4.55 -54.12
N ALA A 295 14.80 -4.97 -54.86
CA ALA A 295 15.42 -4.17 -55.92
C ALA A 295 15.90 -2.79 -55.44
N GLY A 296 16.45 -2.73 -54.21
CA GLY A 296 17.01 -1.52 -53.62
C GLY A 296 16.01 -0.57 -52.96
N LYS A 297 14.70 -0.90 -52.95
CA LYS A 297 13.66 -0.11 -52.30
C LYS A 297 13.03 -0.88 -51.14
N TYR A 298 12.67 -0.18 -50.08
CA TYR A 298 11.92 -0.70 -48.95
C TYR A 298 10.42 -0.46 -49.14
N CYS A 299 9.63 -1.50 -48.87
CA CYS A 299 8.18 -1.43 -48.71
C CYS A 299 7.80 -1.91 -47.31
N LEU A 300 6.72 -1.35 -46.77
CA LEU A 300 6.21 -1.73 -45.46
C LEU A 300 5.07 -2.73 -45.65
N ILE A 301 5.23 -3.95 -45.14
CA ILE A 301 4.25 -5.02 -45.28
C ILE A 301 3.81 -5.60 -43.94
N ASP A 302 2.62 -6.18 -43.90
CA ASP A 302 2.12 -6.97 -42.77
C ASP A 302 2.58 -8.44 -42.84
N THR A 303 2.24 -9.23 -41.82
CA THR A 303 2.55 -10.68 -41.74
C THR A 303 1.90 -11.51 -42.85
N SER A 304 0.92 -10.96 -43.58
CA SER A 304 0.24 -11.59 -44.71
C SER A 304 0.81 -11.18 -46.07
N ASN A 305 1.97 -10.52 -46.08
CA ASN A 305 2.63 -9.97 -47.25
C ASN A 305 1.84 -8.87 -47.97
N LYS A 306 0.95 -8.15 -47.27
CA LYS A 306 0.21 -7.02 -47.86
C LYS A 306 0.91 -5.71 -47.59
N PRO A 307 1.03 -4.82 -48.59
CA PRO A 307 1.57 -3.48 -48.38
C PRO A 307 0.65 -2.67 -47.47
N VAL A 308 1.21 -2.14 -46.38
CA VAL A 308 0.57 -1.15 -45.50
C VAL A 308 0.63 0.23 -46.13
N ILE A 309 1.74 0.54 -46.78
CA ILE A 309 1.95 1.74 -47.59
C ILE A 309 2.21 1.29 -49.03
N ALA A 310 1.49 1.85 -49.99
CA ALA A 310 1.53 1.42 -51.39
C ALA A 310 2.85 1.79 -52.08
N GLU A 311 3.47 2.90 -51.68
CA GLU A 311 4.74 3.37 -52.20
C GLU A 311 5.94 2.63 -51.60
N SER A 312 7.06 2.65 -52.33
CA SER A 312 8.36 2.13 -51.86
C SER A 312 9.40 3.24 -51.86
N PHE A 313 10.36 3.15 -50.93
CA PHE A 313 11.30 4.23 -50.61
C PHE A 313 12.75 3.73 -50.60
N ASP A 314 13.73 4.64 -50.70
CA ASP A 314 15.16 4.27 -50.61
C ASP A 314 15.56 3.96 -49.16
N GLU A 315 14.91 4.62 -48.21
CA GLU A 315 15.14 4.47 -46.77
C GLU A 315 14.12 3.51 -46.12
N PRO A 316 14.55 2.74 -45.10
CA PRO A 316 13.63 1.91 -44.32
C PRO A 316 12.72 2.77 -43.42
N PHE A 317 11.62 2.18 -42.99
CA PHE A 317 10.78 2.75 -41.93
C PHE A 317 11.41 2.49 -40.56
N GLU A 318 11.19 3.42 -39.63
CA GLU A 318 11.46 3.29 -38.20
C GLU A 318 10.15 3.60 -37.45
N PHE A 319 10.08 3.34 -36.15
CA PHE A 319 8.95 3.76 -35.31
C PHE A 319 9.45 4.51 -34.08
N ASN A 320 8.61 5.35 -33.47
CA ASN A 320 8.92 6.01 -32.20
C ASN A 320 8.02 5.52 -31.05
N TYR A 321 8.43 5.80 -29.81
CA TYR A 321 7.66 5.47 -28.60
C TYR A 321 6.30 6.20 -28.50
N SER A 322 5.99 7.09 -29.44
CA SER A 322 4.68 7.76 -29.54
C SER A 322 3.70 7.03 -30.45
N GLY A 323 4.00 5.79 -30.85
CA GLY A 323 3.07 4.96 -31.64
C GLY A 323 2.99 5.35 -33.12
N LEU A 324 4.03 5.97 -33.68
CA LEU A 324 4.07 6.39 -35.08
C LEU A 324 5.21 5.76 -35.85
N LEU A 325 4.97 5.47 -37.12
CA LEU A 325 6.01 5.13 -38.10
C LEU A 325 6.60 6.41 -38.68
N TYR A 326 7.88 6.36 -39.03
CA TYR A 326 8.50 7.45 -39.77
C TYR A 326 9.61 6.96 -40.69
N ARG A 327 9.88 7.75 -41.72
CA ARG A 327 11.08 7.62 -42.57
C ARG A 327 11.92 8.88 -42.48
N ARG A 328 13.25 8.71 -42.48
CA ARG A 328 14.19 9.84 -42.54
C ARG A 328 14.16 10.46 -43.93
N LEU A 329 14.28 11.78 -43.99
CA LEU A 329 14.36 12.52 -45.25
C LEU A 329 15.80 13.00 -45.44
N GLU A 330 16.39 12.68 -46.58
CA GLU A 330 17.79 13.03 -46.84
C GLU A 330 18.01 14.55 -46.83
N GLY A 331 19.05 15.00 -46.12
CA GLY A 331 19.49 16.40 -46.12
C GLY A 331 18.64 17.39 -45.31
N ILE A 332 17.55 16.97 -44.64
CA ILE A 332 16.72 17.85 -43.81
C ILE A 332 16.40 17.25 -42.44
N SER A 333 16.12 18.10 -41.44
CA SER A 333 15.84 17.65 -40.06
C SER A 333 14.40 17.17 -39.84
N LYS A 334 13.62 16.96 -40.90
CA LYS A 334 12.23 16.50 -40.83
C LYS A 334 12.17 15.01 -41.14
N ARG A 335 11.08 14.39 -40.71
CA ARG A 335 10.73 13.00 -40.99
C ARG A 335 9.32 12.96 -41.54
N ALA A 336 9.05 12.04 -42.46
CA ALA A 336 7.70 11.77 -42.94
C ALA A 336 7.04 10.77 -42.00
N PHE A 337 5.96 11.17 -41.33
CA PHE A 337 5.27 10.38 -40.30
C PHE A 337 4.02 9.71 -40.85
N TYR A 338 3.76 8.50 -40.34
CA TYR A 338 2.61 7.67 -40.69
C TYR A 338 2.02 7.01 -39.44
N THR A 339 0.71 6.72 -39.45
CA THR A 339 0.10 5.80 -38.47
C THR A 339 0.49 4.35 -38.80
N PHE A 340 0.22 3.40 -37.90
CA PHE A 340 0.47 1.97 -38.13
C PHE A 340 -0.37 1.38 -39.27
N GLU A 341 -1.48 2.02 -39.61
CA GLU A 341 -2.32 1.71 -40.78
C GLU A 341 -1.81 2.36 -42.07
N GLY A 342 -0.67 3.07 -42.03
CA GLY A 342 -0.06 3.68 -43.21
C GLY A 342 -0.60 5.07 -43.57
N ILE A 343 -1.38 5.72 -42.70
CA ILE A 343 -1.96 7.05 -42.97
C ILE A 343 -0.88 8.12 -42.81
N PHE A 344 -0.64 8.90 -43.87
CA PHE A 344 0.39 9.95 -43.86
C PHE A 344 -0.03 11.16 -43.03
N LEU A 345 0.76 11.51 -42.01
CA LEU A 345 0.54 12.64 -41.10
C LEU A 345 1.36 13.89 -41.47
N GLY A 346 2.18 13.81 -42.52
CA GLY A 346 3.00 14.93 -42.98
C GLY A 346 4.47 14.88 -42.55
N GLU A 347 5.21 15.92 -42.95
CA GLU A 347 6.65 16.05 -42.70
C GLU A 347 6.95 17.00 -41.55
N HIS A 348 7.37 16.43 -40.43
CA HIS A 348 7.54 17.14 -39.15
C HIS A 348 8.92 16.88 -38.53
N PRO A 349 9.42 17.77 -37.66
CA PRO A 349 10.53 17.43 -36.76
C PRO A 349 10.19 16.24 -35.86
N GLU A 350 11.20 15.64 -35.26
CA GLU A 350 10.99 14.63 -34.22
C GLU A 350 10.28 15.25 -32.99
N GLU A 351 9.50 14.44 -32.27
CA GLU A 351 8.82 14.77 -31.00
C GLU A 351 7.74 15.87 -31.03
N VAL A 352 7.40 16.42 -32.20
CA VAL A 352 6.37 17.48 -32.29
C VAL A 352 4.94 16.94 -32.44
N LEU A 353 4.77 15.72 -32.93
CA LEU A 353 3.47 15.05 -33.03
C LEU A 353 3.14 14.38 -31.71
N SER A 354 1.90 14.47 -31.27
CA SER A 354 1.36 13.67 -30.18
C SER A 354 -0.13 13.41 -30.44
N GLU A 355 -0.63 12.28 -29.98
CA GLU A 355 -2.04 11.93 -30.13
C GLU A 355 -2.91 12.79 -29.18
N ILE A 356 -4.11 13.14 -29.64
CA ILE A 356 -5.18 13.76 -28.86
C ILE A 356 -6.19 12.68 -28.43
N GLY A 357 -6.44 11.69 -29.30
CA GLY A 357 -7.35 10.57 -29.10
C GLY A 357 -8.03 10.18 -30.42
N GLU A 358 -8.43 8.90 -30.55
CA GLU A 358 -9.15 8.36 -31.73
C GLU A 358 -8.42 8.66 -33.06
N GLY A 359 -7.08 8.61 -33.07
CA GLY A 359 -6.25 8.87 -34.24
C GLY A 359 -6.09 10.33 -34.62
N TYR A 360 -6.59 11.29 -33.82
CA TYR A 360 -6.29 12.72 -34.03
C TYR A 360 -4.93 13.06 -33.43
N TYR A 361 -4.16 13.91 -34.11
CA TYR A 361 -2.84 14.33 -33.67
C TYR A 361 -2.75 15.84 -33.61
N TRP A 362 -1.99 16.37 -32.66
CA TRP A 362 -1.59 17.78 -32.68
C TRP A 362 -0.11 17.92 -33.00
N VAL A 363 0.20 18.95 -33.76
CA VAL A 363 1.56 19.41 -34.04
C VAL A 363 1.87 20.50 -33.04
N LYS A 364 2.76 20.20 -32.09
CA LYS A 364 3.24 21.16 -31.08
C LYS A 364 3.99 22.31 -31.76
N PRO A 365 3.92 23.53 -31.17
CA PRO A 365 4.75 24.65 -31.59
C PRO A 365 6.23 24.26 -31.61
N ASN A 366 6.91 24.59 -32.70
CA ASN A 366 8.30 24.22 -32.96
C ASN A 366 9.04 25.33 -33.73
N LYS A 367 10.28 25.05 -34.15
CA LYS A 367 11.12 26.04 -34.84
C LYS A 367 10.57 26.49 -36.20
N PHE A 368 9.78 25.64 -36.87
CA PHE A 368 9.20 25.91 -38.19
C PHE A 368 7.74 26.38 -38.12
N GLN A 369 7.00 25.98 -37.08
CA GLN A 369 5.59 26.31 -36.89
C GLN A 369 5.39 26.90 -35.49
N LYS A 370 5.03 28.18 -35.38
CA LYS A 370 4.93 28.87 -34.07
C LYS A 370 3.66 28.60 -33.29
N LYS A 371 2.63 28.05 -33.93
CA LYS A 371 1.32 27.76 -33.33
C LYS A 371 0.98 26.28 -33.47
N THR A 372 -0.05 25.83 -32.77
CA THR A 372 -0.53 24.45 -32.86
C THR A 372 -1.36 24.23 -34.12
N SER A 373 -1.28 23.03 -34.68
CA SER A 373 -2.20 22.52 -35.73
C SER A 373 -2.74 21.17 -35.30
N ILE A 374 -3.93 20.80 -35.78
CA ILE A 374 -4.55 19.49 -35.54
C ILE A 374 -4.71 18.75 -36.85
N ILE A 375 -4.34 17.48 -36.85
CA ILE A 375 -4.43 16.52 -37.94
C ILE A 375 -5.48 15.49 -37.54
N LYS A 376 -6.42 15.21 -38.44
CA LYS A 376 -7.46 14.19 -38.27
C LYS A 376 -6.87 12.78 -38.42
N SER A 377 -7.67 11.78 -38.07
CA SER A 377 -7.33 10.36 -38.25
C SER A 377 -7.08 9.96 -39.70
N ASP A 378 -7.63 10.67 -40.68
CA ASP A 378 -7.36 10.44 -42.12
C ASP A 378 -6.13 11.17 -42.66
N GLY A 379 -5.38 11.87 -41.80
CA GLY A 379 -4.18 12.65 -42.16
C GLY A 379 -4.47 14.06 -42.68
N SER A 380 -5.75 14.44 -42.87
CA SER A 380 -6.12 15.80 -43.25
C SER A 380 -5.99 16.78 -42.09
N ILE A 381 -5.76 18.07 -42.38
CA ILE A 381 -5.67 19.10 -41.35
C ILE A 381 -7.08 19.53 -40.93
N LEU A 382 -7.38 19.45 -39.63
CA LEU A 382 -8.62 19.98 -39.06
C LEU A 382 -8.56 21.51 -38.93
N ASP A 383 -7.52 22.01 -38.24
CA ASP A 383 -7.33 23.45 -38.05
C ASP A 383 -5.84 23.77 -37.77
N THR A 384 -5.48 25.03 -37.97
CA THR A 384 -4.14 25.61 -37.79
C THR A 384 -4.21 26.90 -37.00
N ASP A 385 -3.04 27.45 -36.65
CA ASP A 385 -2.91 28.72 -35.92
C ASP A 385 -3.58 28.75 -34.54
N ILE A 386 -3.65 27.58 -33.88
CA ILE A 386 -4.24 27.40 -32.56
C ILE A 386 -3.31 27.96 -31.48
N ASP A 387 -3.87 28.77 -30.58
CA ASP A 387 -3.15 29.45 -29.50
C ASP A 387 -3.03 28.56 -28.25
N ILE A 388 -4.10 27.86 -27.89
CA ILE A 388 -4.16 26.96 -26.72
C ILE A 388 -4.92 25.71 -27.12
N LEU A 389 -4.39 24.53 -26.82
CA LEU A 389 -5.11 23.27 -26.96
C LEU A 389 -5.38 22.71 -25.56
N MET A 390 -6.65 22.43 -25.26
CA MET A 390 -7.09 21.78 -24.04
C MET A 390 -7.35 20.30 -24.35
N ILE A 391 -6.30 19.50 -24.17
CA ILE A 391 -6.35 18.05 -24.36
C ILE A 391 -7.00 17.40 -23.14
N LEU A 392 -7.96 16.54 -23.39
CA LEU A 392 -8.55 15.65 -22.41
C LEU A 392 -7.89 14.28 -22.59
N ASN A 393 -7.67 13.54 -21.49
CA ASN A 393 -6.87 12.31 -21.46
C ASN A 393 -7.34 11.26 -22.51
N ASP A 394 -6.67 10.13 -22.65
CA ASP A 394 -6.84 9.18 -23.78
C ASP A 394 -8.23 8.51 -23.95
N TYR A 395 -9.23 8.88 -23.14
CA TYR A 395 -10.60 8.32 -23.17
C TYR A 395 -11.69 9.34 -23.55
N TYR A 396 -11.33 10.51 -24.04
CA TYR A 396 -12.29 11.56 -24.39
C TYR A 396 -12.51 11.58 -25.90
N THR A 397 -13.76 11.81 -26.28
CA THR A 397 -14.19 11.89 -27.68
C THR A 397 -14.38 13.34 -28.10
N SER A 398 -13.94 14.30 -27.29
CA SER A 398 -14.03 15.72 -27.57
C SER A 398 -12.84 16.46 -26.99
N PHE A 399 -12.48 17.59 -27.60
CA PHE A 399 -11.45 18.49 -27.09
C PHE A 399 -11.87 19.94 -27.33
N ALA A 400 -11.20 20.86 -26.65
CA ALA A 400 -11.41 22.28 -26.84
C ALA A 400 -10.10 22.99 -27.18
N TYR A 401 -10.17 24.04 -27.99
CA TYR A 401 -9.00 24.85 -28.30
C TYR A 401 -9.35 26.32 -28.43
N LYS A 402 -8.37 27.18 -28.21
CA LYS A 402 -8.48 28.61 -28.36
C LYS A 402 -7.73 29.06 -29.60
N LYS A 403 -8.38 29.84 -30.46
CA LYS A 403 -7.80 30.44 -31.66
C LYS A 403 -8.35 31.84 -31.83
N ALA A 404 -7.47 32.80 -32.10
CA ALA A 404 -7.84 34.20 -32.34
C ALA A 404 -8.70 34.81 -31.22
N LYS A 405 -8.43 34.43 -29.96
CA LYS A 405 -9.14 34.82 -28.73
C LYS A 405 -10.50 34.15 -28.50
N GLU A 406 -11.00 33.33 -29.41
CA GLU A 406 -12.24 32.57 -29.27
C GLU A 406 -11.94 31.11 -28.95
N TRP A 407 -12.84 30.48 -28.18
CA TRP A 407 -12.78 29.04 -27.89
C TRP A 407 -13.68 28.25 -28.84
N TYR A 408 -13.23 27.05 -29.18
CA TYR A 408 -13.94 26.08 -30.00
C TYR A 408 -13.96 24.75 -29.27
N VAL A 409 -15.08 24.02 -29.36
CA VAL A 409 -15.23 22.66 -28.86
C VAL A 409 -15.49 21.76 -30.06
N TYR A 410 -14.76 20.66 -30.16
CA TYR A 410 -14.88 19.71 -31.26
C TYR A 410 -15.16 18.31 -30.70
N ASP A 411 -16.15 17.63 -31.25
CA ASP A 411 -16.42 16.23 -30.96
C ASP A 411 -15.84 15.36 -32.09
N ILE A 412 -14.92 14.48 -31.72
CA ILE A 412 -14.19 13.58 -32.61
C ILE A 412 -15.15 12.57 -33.21
N LYS A 413 -16.08 12.01 -32.42
CA LYS A 413 -16.97 10.93 -32.90
C LYS A 413 -17.94 11.38 -33.97
N SER A 414 -18.52 12.57 -33.84
CA SER A 414 -19.38 13.12 -34.89
C SER A 414 -18.60 13.92 -35.95
N GLU A 415 -17.31 14.16 -35.75
CA GLU A 415 -16.49 15.06 -36.55
C GLU A 415 -17.01 16.51 -36.66
N GLU A 416 -17.72 17.00 -35.65
CA GLU A 416 -18.37 18.33 -35.69
C GLU A 416 -17.89 19.28 -34.59
N PHE A 417 -17.84 20.58 -34.94
CA PHE A 417 -17.77 21.65 -33.95
C PHE A 417 -19.08 21.74 -33.18
N ARG A 418 -18.99 21.89 -31.86
CA ARG A 418 -20.13 22.08 -30.97
C ARG A 418 -20.40 23.55 -30.73
N LEU A 419 -21.64 23.87 -30.34
CA LEU A 419 -22.08 25.23 -30.02
C LEU A 419 -21.81 26.26 -31.14
N LYS A 420 -21.99 25.88 -32.41
CA LYS A 420 -21.71 26.72 -33.60
C LYS A 420 -22.43 28.08 -33.60
N GLU A 421 -23.56 28.18 -32.90
CA GLU A 421 -24.38 29.40 -32.79
C GLU A 421 -24.00 30.29 -31.59
N HIS A 422 -23.09 29.84 -30.71
CA HIS A 422 -22.66 30.58 -29.52
C HIS A 422 -21.22 31.09 -29.67
N THR A 423 -20.90 32.20 -29.01
CA THR A 423 -19.51 32.67 -28.90
C THR A 423 -18.95 32.21 -27.56
N ILE A 424 -18.05 31.21 -27.58
CA ILE A 424 -17.45 30.70 -26.34
C ILE A 424 -16.34 31.65 -25.86
N GLU A 425 -16.58 32.29 -24.72
CA GLU A 425 -15.66 33.25 -24.12
C GLU A 425 -14.59 32.56 -23.25
N ASN A 426 -15.01 31.60 -22.42
CA ASN A 426 -14.12 30.86 -21.52
C ASN A 426 -14.53 29.40 -21.39
N ILE A 427 -13.54 28.55 -21.14
CA ILE A 427 -13.71 27.14 -20.79
C ILE A 427 -12.89 26.87 -19.53
N HIS A 428 -13.49 26.23 -18.54
CA HIS A 428 -12.83 25.80 -17.32
C HIS A 428 -12.91 24.27 -17.16
N ARG A 429 -11.90 23.72 -16.49
CA ARG A 429 -11.78 22.31 -16.15
C ARG A 429 -11.40 22.17 -14.70
N ASP A 430 -12.01 21.18 -14.05
CA ASP A 430 -11.70 20.80 -12.68
C ASP A 430 -11.73 19.26 -12.52
N TRP A 431 -11.58 18.80 -11.28
CA TRP A 431 -11.54 17.40 -10.84
C TRP A 431 -12.75 16.57 -11.27
N TYR A 432 -13.92 17.19 -11.56
CA TYR A 432 -15.12 16.48 -12.02
C TYR A 432 -14.91 15.69 -13.31
N THR A 433 -13.90 16.03 -14.11
CA THR A 433 -13.63 15.38 -15.40
C THR A 433 -13.31 13.89 -15.30
N GLN A 434 -12.89 13.38 -14.14
CA GLN A 434 -12.71 11.94 -13.92
C GLN A 434 -14.04 11.17 -13.85
N PHE A 435 -15.13 11.85 -13.48
CA PHE A 435 -16.47 11.26 -13.36
C PHE A 435 -17.31 11.56 -14.60
N MET A 436 -17.10 12.74 -15.19
CA MET A 436 -17.87 13.23 -16.34
C MET A 436 -16.96 13.49 -17.53
N LYS A 437 -16.96 12.55 -18.48
CA LYS A 437 -16.23 12.68 -19.74
C LYS A 437 -16.94 13.64 -20.69
N ASN A 438 -16.17 14.37 -21.49
CA ASN A 438 -16.66 15.31 -22.53
C ASN A 438 -17.52 16.47 -22.00
N VAL A 439 -17.45 16.77 -20.70
CA VAL A 439 -18.20 17.88 -20.10
C VAL A 439 -17.29 19.07 -19.83
N PHE A 440 -17.75 20.24 -20.26
CA PHE A 440 -17.05 21.51 -20.15
C PHE A 440 -17.87 22.51 -19.34
N LEU A 441 -17.21 23.21 -18.41
CA LEU A 441 -17.77 24.41 -17.81
C LEU A 441 -17.46 25.59 -18.75
N ILE A 442 -18.49 26.10 -19.42
CA ILE A 442 -18.39 27.05 -20.52
C ILE A 442 -19.02 28.38 -20.11
N SER A 443 -18.41 29.51 -20.51
CA SER A 443 -19.09 30.79 -20.52
C SER A 443 -19.33 31.28 -21.95
N ASP A 444 -20.54 31.77 -22.21
CA ASP A 444 -20.95 32.42 -23.46
C ASP A 444 -21.57 33.81 -23.16
N GLU A 445 -22.22 34.43 -24.14
CA GLU A 445 -22.89 35.73 -23.99
C GLU A 445 -24.02 35.75 -22.94
N ASN A 446 -24.49 34.57 -22.53
CA ASN A 446 -25.50 34.36 -21.51
C ASN A 446 -24.89 34.05 -20.15
N GLY A 447 -23.58 33.83 -20.00
CA GLY A 447 -22.92 33.54 -18.73
C GLY A 447 -22.41 32.11 -18.64
N TRP A 448 -22.20 31.60 -17.42
CA TRP A 448 -21.65 30.25 -17.22
C TRP A 448 -22.72 29.18 -17.36
N GLY A 449 -22.35 28.01 -17.89
CA GLY A 449 -23.17 26.80 -17.97
C GLY A 449 -22.33 25.54 -18.10
N LEU A 450 -22.95 24.37 -17.96
CA LEU A 450 -22.31 23.06 -18.04
C LEU A 450 -22.77 22.34 -19.31
N TYR A 451 -21.86 22.02 -20.21
CA TYR A 451 -22.18 21.48 -21.54
C TYR A 451 -21.49 20.14 -21.79
N ASN A 452 -22.25 19.16 -22.27
CA ASN A 452 -21.73 17.85 -22.68
C ASN A 452 -21.56 17.83 -24.21
N ALA A 453 -20.30 17.79 -24.66
CA ALA A 453 -19.95 17.83 -26.07
C ALA A 453 -20.23 16.52 -26.82
N ALA A 454 -20.22 15.38 -26.13
CA ALA A 454 -20.51 14.10 -26.77
C ALA A 454 -22.02 13.91 -26.99
N GLU A 455 -22.85 14.43 -26.07
CA GLU A 455 -24.31 14.38 -26.17
C GLU A 455 -24.91 15.58 -26.91
N ASP A 456 -24.09 16.57 -27.27
CA ASP A 456 -24.50 17.84 -27.88
C ASP A 456 -25.65 18.53 -27.11
N ARG A 457 -25.53 18.60 -25.77
CA ARG A 457 -26.55 19.23 -24.94
C ARG A 457 -25.96 19.99 -23.75
N TRP A 458 -26.68 21.03 -23.34
CA TRP A 458 -26.48 21.66 -22.04
C TRP A 458 -27.02 20.75 -20.94
N LEU A 459 -26.16 20.38 -19.99
CA LEU A 459 -26.55 19.75 -18.73
C LEU A 459 -27.14 20.80 -17.79
N LEU A 460 -26.51 21.97 -17.77
CA LEU A 460 -27.00 23.17 -17.12
C LEU A 460 -26.85 24.34 -18.11
N PRO A 461 -27.94 24.87 -18.71
CA PRO A 461 -27.88 25.94 -19.69
C PRO A 461 -27.13 27.17 -19.20
N SER A 462 -26.43 27.89 -20.08
CA SER A 462 -25.76 29.14 -19.70
C SER A 462 -26.75 30.20 -19.20
N SER A 463 -26.41 30.89 -18.11
CA SER A 463 -27.31 31.90 -17.52
C SER A 463 -26.58 33.02 -16.78
N LYS A 464 -27.10 34.25 -16.92
CA LYS A 464 -26.57 35.47 -16.27
C LYS A 464 -26.84 35.46 -14.78
N GLU A 465 -27.74 34.60 -14.34
CA GLU A 465 -28.04 34.38 -12.92
C GLU A 465 -26.93 33.58 -12.22
N TYR A 466 -26.16 32.79 -12.96
CA TYR A 466 -25.11 31.93 -12.42
C TYR A 466 -23.83 32.74 -12.25
N LYS A 467 -23.62 33.25 -11.04
CA LYS A 467 -22.41 34.00 -10.67
C LYS A 467 -21.18 33.10 -10.61
N LYS A 468 -21.38 31.83 -10.25
CA LYS A 468 -20.33 30.84 -10.14
C LYS A 468 -20.92 29.43 -10.19
N ILE A 469 -20.24 28.51 -10.88
CA ILE A 469 -20.50 27.07 -10.85
C ILE A 469 -19.20 26.41 -10.38
N GLU A 470 -19.29 25.56 -9.36
CA GLU A 470 -18.15 24.87 -8.76
C GLU A 470 -18.47 23.38 -8.63
N SER A 471 -17.54 22.51 -9.04
CA SER A 471 -17.66 21.10 -8.72
C SER A 471 -17.43 20.88 -7.23
N CYS A 472 -18.29 20.10 -6.60
CA CYS A 472 -18.15 19.74 -5.19
C CYS A 472 -17.59 18.32 -5.04
N ARG A 473 -18.36 17.32 -5.49
CA ARG A 473 -18.03 15.91 -5.32
C ARG A 473 -18.72 15.08 -6.38
N GLU A 474 -17.99 14.11 -6.96
CA GLU A 474 -18.49 13.28 -8.05
C GLU A 474 -19.08 14.14 -9.19
N GLU A 475 -20.30 13.88 -9.63
CA GLU A 475 -21.02 14.61 -10.67
C GLU A 475 -21.87 15.77 -10.13
N ILE A 476 -21.60 16.24 -8.90
CA ILE A 476 -22.39 17.26 -8.21
C ILE A 476 -21.68 18.62 -8.23
N PHE A 477 -22.40 19.64 -8.66
CA PHE A 477 -21.98 21.03 -8.72
C PHE A 477 -22.80 21.89 -7.79
N ARG A 478 -22.18 22.87 -7.13
CA ARG A 478 -22.91 23.98 -6.51
C ARG A 478 -22.91 25.19 -7.44
N VAL A 479 -24.07 25.84 -7.54
CA VAL A 479 -24.29 27.01 -8.37
C VAL A 479 -24.67 28.17 -7.47
N THR A 480 -23.87 29.24 -7.53
CA THR A 480 -24.10 30.47 -6.77
C THR A 480 -24.86 31.49 -7.62
N THR A 481 -25.95 32.02 -7.07
CA THR A 481 -26.80 33.04 -7.70
C THR A 481 -26.88 34.31 -6.84
N SER A 482 -27.66 35.31 -7.27
CA SER A 482 -27.99 36.46 -6.40
C SER A 482 -28.89 36.11 -5.22
N ASN A 483 -29.65 35.02 -5.30
CA ASN A 483 -30.69 34.67 -4.32
C ASN A 483 -30.27 33.54 -3.37
N GLY A 484 -29.04 33.04 -3.49
CA GLY A 484 -28.53 31.89 -2.74
C GLY A 484 -27.84 30.88 -3.66
N MET A 485 -27.71 29.64 -3.20
CA MET A 485 -27.06 28.54 -3.89
C MET A 485 -28.04 27.39 -4.14
N PHE A 486 -27.90 26.68 -5.25
CA PHE A 486 -28.51 25.37 -5.45
C PHE A 486 -27.42 24.37 -5.87
N TYR A 487 -27.66 23.08 -5.69
CA TYR A 487 -26.82 22.05 -6.29
C TYR A 487 -27.48 21.47 -7.53
N PHE A 488 -26.65 21.06 -8.48
CA PHE A 488 -27.01 20.28 -9.65
C PHE A 488 -26.26 18.96 -9.58
N ASP A 489 -27.01 17.85 -9.49
CA ASP A 489 -26.46 16.49 -9.54
C ASP A 489 -26.73 15.92 -10.92
N GLN A 490 -25.67 15.75 -11.71
CA GLN A 490 -25.82 15.24 -13.06
C GLN A 490 -26.21 13.76 -13.10
N LYS A 491 -25.83 12.95 -12.09
CA LYS A 491 -26.13 11.52 -12.09
C LYS A 491 -27.64 11.26 -12.01
N THR A 492 -28.37 12.11 -11.31
CA THR A 492 -29.82 12.02 -11.13
C THR A 492 -30.59 13.13 -11.87
N GLU A 493 -29.89 13.94 -12.67
CA GLU A 493 -30.40 15.17 -13.31
C GLU A 493 -31.21 16.05 -12.36
N THR A 494 -30.81 16.10 -11.09
CA THR A 494 -31.55 16.78 -10.02
C THR A 494 -31.02 18.18 -9.82
N GLN A 495 -31.91 19.17 -9.94
CA GLN A 495 -31.66 20.54 -9.49
C GLN A 495 -32.36 20.80 -8.16
N SER A 496 -31.61 21.18 -7.14
CA SER A 496 -32.17 21.44 -5.82
C SER A 496 -32.94 22.77 -5.77
N GLY A 497 -33.71 22.95 -4.69
CA GLY A 497 -34.16 24.29 -4.29
C GLY A 497 -32.99 25.20 -3.88
N ILE A 498 -33.30 26.47 -3.60
CA ILE A 498 -32.32 27.46 -3.14
C ILE A 498 -32.06 27.32 -1.64
N TYR A 499 -30.77 27.36 -1.28
CA TYR A 499 -30.17 27.33 0.05
C TYR A 499 -29.32 28.58 0.26
N ASP A 500 -29.11 28.99 1.51
CA ASP A 500 -28.26 30.13 1.84
C ASP A 500 -26.78 29.81 1.59
N TYR A 501 -26.40 28.55 1.79
CA TYR A 501 -25.06 28.04 1.54
C TYR A 501 -25.06 26.53 1.26
N ILE A 502 -24.15 26.10 0.40
CA ILE A 502 -23.88 24.68 0.12
C ILE A 502 -22.37 24.46 0.23
N GLY A 503 -21.99 23.66 1.23
CA GLY A 503 -20.61 23.26 1.48
C GLY A 503 -20.39 21.77 1.22
N GLU A 504 -19.13 21.35 1.30
CA GLU A 504 -18.76 19.94 1.31
C GLU A 504 -19.41 19.17 2.48
N GLY A 505 -19.52 17.85 2.32
CA GLY A 505 -19.93 16.95 3.40
C GLY A 505 -18.93 16.96 4.55
N ILE A 506 -19.41 17.01 5.80
CA ILE A 506 -18.57 17.00 7.01
C ILE A 506 -17.96 15.61 7.26
N ASP A 507 -18.72 14.56 6.93
CA ASP A 507 -18.27 13.17 7.03
C ASP A 507 -18.19 12.58 5.62
N TYR A 508 -16.99 12.59 5.03
CA TYR A 508 -16.77 12.22 3.64
C TYR A 508 -17.20 10.78 3.31
N ASP A 509 -17.26 9.86 4.27
CA ASP A 509 -17.70 8.49 3.99
C ASP A 509 -19.22 8.37 3.88
N LYS A 510 -19.96 9.35 4.41
CA LYS A 510 -21.42 9.28 4.56
C LYS A 510 -22.17 10.42 3.85
N GLN A 511 -21.49 11.51 3.54
CA GLN A 511 -22.10 12.78 3.15
C GLN A 511 -21.46 13.32 1.88
N MET A 512 -22.29 13.65 0.90
CA MET A 512 -21.88 14.34 -0.32
C MET A 512 -21.78 15.85 -0.08
N LEU A 513 -22.81 16.45 0.50
CA LEU A 513 -22.92 17.90 0.73
C LEU A 513 -23.58 18.22 2.07
N CYS A 514 -23.25 19.40 2.60
CA CYS A 514 -23.98 20.06 3.68
C CYS A 514 -24.68 21.32 3.14
N LEU A 515 -25.99 21.42 3.38
CA LEU A 515 -26.82 22.50 2.85
C LEU A 515 -27.51 23.25 3.99
N TYR A 516 -27.58 24.57 3.89
CA TYR A 516 -28.06 25.44 4.97
C TYR A 516 -29.21 26.31 4.47
N LYS A 517 -30.33 26.34 5.20
CA LYS A 517 -31.49 27.18 4.88
C LYS A 517 -32.12 27.74 6.15
N GLY A 518 -31.99 29.04 6.36
CA GLY A 518 -32.36 29.72 7.59
C GLY A 518 -31.68 29.09 8.80
N ASN A 519 -32.48 28.49 9.67
CA ASN A 519 -32.00 27.80 10.88
C ASN A 519 -31.88 26.28 10.71
N GLU A 520 -32.14 25.76 9.52
CA GLU A 520 -32.15 24.34 9.20
C GLU A 520 -30.89 23.94 8.43
N MET A 521 -30.36 22.77 8.75
CA MET A 521 -29.26 22.15 8.03
C MET A 521 -29.75 20.83 7.42
N PHE A 522 -29.26 20.52 6.23
CA PHE A 522 -29.55 19.29 5.50
C PHE A 522 -28.24 18.64 5.07
N ILE A 523 -28.27 17.32 4.99
CA ILE A 523 -27.19 16.51 4.45
C ILE A 523 -27.72 15.81 3.19
N LEU A 524 -26.96 15.91 2.11
CA LEU A 524 -27.10 14.99 0.98
C LEU A 524 -26.17 13.82 1.25
N ASP A 525 -26.71 12.62 1.46
CA ASP A 525 -25.89 11.43 1.75
C ASP A 525 -25.25 10.83 0.49
N THR A 526 -24.34 9.85 0.64
CA THR A 526 -23.71 9.14 -0.48
C THR A 526 -24.69 8.38 -1.37
N GLY A 527 -25.88 8.07 -0.85
CA GLY A 527 -27.02 7.54 -1.60
C GLY A 527 -27.85 8.61 -2.32
N ARG A 528 -27.40 9.87 -2.34
CA ARG A 528 -28.07 11.04 -2.94
C ARG A 528 -29.46 11.30 -2.36
N LYS A 529 -29.68 10.95 -1.09
CA LYS A 529 -30.91 11.28 -0.37
C LYS A 529 -30.66 12.49 0.52
N LEU A 530 -31.54 13.48 0.36
CA LEU A 530 -31.54 14.68 1.18
C LEU A 530 -32.25 14.42 2.50
N GLN A 531 -31.59 14.71 3.61
CA GLN A 531 -32.13 14.50 4.95
C GLN A 531 -31.90 15.76 5.80
N GLN A 532 -32.93 16.18 6.53
CA GLN A 532 -32.78 17.26 7.51
C GLN A 532 -31.98 16.75 8.71
N VAL A 533 -31.03 17.56 9.15
CA VAL A 533 -30.19 17.29 10.33
C VAL A 533 -30.99 17.62 11.57
N SER A 534 -31.26 16.61 12.40
CA SER A 534 -31.84 16.80 13.73
C SER A 534 -30.86 17.45 14.70
N ASP A 535 -31.35 18.01 15.80
CA ASP A 535 -30.48 18.62 16.82
C ASP A 535 -29.45 17.64 17.40
N HIS A 536 -29.83 16.38 17.59
CA HIS A 536 -28.92 15.34 18.06
C HIS A 536 -27.82 15.03 17.04
N GLN A 537 -28.17 14.99 15.74
CA GLN A 537 -27.16 14.83 14.70
C GLN A 537 -26.25 16.05 14.65
N LEU A 538 -26.80 17.26 14.78
CA LEU A 538 -26.01 18.48 14.77
C LEU A 538 -25.00 18.50 15.93
N GLY A 539 -25.44 18.17 17.14
CA GLY A 539 -24.56 18.08 18.32
C GLY A 539 -23.36 17.12 18.13
N ALA A 540 -23.55 16.02 17.43
CA ALA A 540 -22.49 15.05 17.08
C ALA A 540 -21.54 15.52 15.96
N LEU A 541 -21.89 16.54 15.18
CA LEU A 541 -21.06 17.02 14.07
C LEU A 541 -19.93 17.95 14.53
N TYR A 542 -19.95 18.46 15.76
CA TYR A 542 -18.95 19.43 16.20
C TYR A 542 -17.53 18.90 16.13
N GLU A 543 -17.27 17.68 16.59
CA GLU A 543 -15.92 17.08 16.55
C GLU A 543 -15.43 16.85 15.11
N LYS A 544 -16.35 16.76 14.14
CA LYS A 544 -16.04 16.60 12.73
C LYS A 544 -15.78 17.90 11.99
N ARG A 545 -15.88 19.06 12.65
CA ARG A 545 -15.61 20.39 12.07
C ARG A 545 -14.23 20.52 11.40
N TYR A 546 -13.27 19.72 11.85
CA TYR A 546 -11.89 19.72 11.33
C TYR A 546 -11.76 19.06 9.94
N ASN A 547 -12.78 18.32 9.50
CA ASN A 547 -12.84 17.77 8.14
C ASN A 547 -13.08 18.86 7.11
N LEU A 548 -13.80 19.92 7.48
CA LEU A 548 -14.03 21.07 6.63
C LEU A 548 -12.84 22.04 6.66
N ARG A 549 -12.67 22.81 5.57
CA ARG A 549 -11.64 23.86 5.46
C ARG A 549 -12.20 25.16 4.89
N GLY A 550 -11.48 26.25 5.10
CA GLY A 550 -11.75 27.54 4.45
C GLY A 550 -13.17 28.07 4.72
N LYS A 551 -13.90 28.39 3.64
CA LYS A 551 -15.24 28.99 3.73
C LYS A 551 -16.28 28.02 4.30
N ASP A 552 -16.19 26.73 3.97
CA ASP A 552 -17.16 25.73 4.40
C ASP A 552 -17.06 25.51 5.92
N GLN A 553 -15.84 25.40 6.45
CA GLN A 553 -15.62 25.29 7.90
C GLN A 553 -16.15 26.52 8.64
N LYS A 554 -15.83 27.73 8.12
CA LYS A 554 -16.30 28.97 8.73
C LYS A 554 -17.82 29.02 8.78
N TYR A 555 -18.50 28.70 7.68
CA TYR A 555 -19.96 28.72 7.63
C TYR A 555 -20.57 27.72 8.59
N PHE A 556 -20.04 26.49 8.66
CA PHE A 556 -20.47 25.50 9.64
C PHE A 556 -20.33 26.00 11.07
N LEU A 557 -19.19 26.59 11.44
CA LEU A 557 -18.95 27.12 12.79
C LEU A 557 -19.91 28.27 13.15
N ASP A 558 -20.14 29.20 12.23
CA ASP A 558 -21.08 30.31 12.43
C ASP A 558 -22.52 29.78 12.59
N PHE A 559 -22.92 28.80 11.76
CA PHE A 559 -24.21 28.14 11.87
C PHE A 559 -24.37 27.37 13.19
N TYR A 560 -23.35 26.60 13.57
CA TYR A 560 -23.31 25.81 14.80
C TYR A 560 -23.40 26.71 16.03
N LYS A 561 -22.65 27.81 16.06
CA LYS A 561 -22.73 28.82 17.12
C LYS A 561 -24.14 29.38 17.22
N GLY A 562 -24.75 29.78 16.10
CA GLY A 562 -26.14 30.25 16.09
C GLY A 562 -27.12 29.20 16.60
N TRP A 563 -26.90 27.91 16.29
CA TRP A 563 -27.70 26.82 16.86
C TRP A 563 -27.54 26.72 18.37
N THR A 564 -26.31 26.76 18.91
CA THR A 564 -26.08 26.72 20.37
C THR A 564 -26.76 27.89 21.09
N GLU A 565 -26.70 29.11 20.52
CA GLU A 565 -27.34 30.30 21.08
C GLU A 565 -28.87 30.18 21.10
N ARG A 566 -29.47 29.61 20.04
CA ARG A 566 -30.92 29.35 19.97
C ARG A 566 -31.38 28.28 20.94
N LYS A 567 -30.56 27.24 21.15
CA LYS A 567 -30.85 26.19 22.15
C LYS A 567 -30.70 26.70 23.58
N GLY A 568 -29.76 27.62 23.81
CA GLY A 568 -29.51 28.19 25.12
C GLY A 568 -28.90 27.16 26.08
N SER A 569 -29.20 27.32 27.37
CA SER A 569 -28.68 26.41 28.40
C SER A 569 -29.17 24.97 28.20
N GLY A 570 -28.25 24.01 28.19
CA GLY A 570 -28.56 22.58 28.04
C GLY A 570 -28.44 22.07 26.60
N TYR A 571 -27.89 22.85 25.68
CA TYR A 571 -27.59 22.38 24.32
C TYR A 571 -26.60 21.20 24.30
N GLU A 572 -25.81 21.03 25.36
CA GLU A 572 -24.86 19.93 25.50
C GLU A 572 -25.57 18.55 25.63
N GLU A 573 -26.86 18.54 25.98
CA GLU A 573 -27.69 17.32 25.97
C GLU A 573 -27.88 16.72 24.57
N TYR A 574 -27.56 17.46 23.51
CA TYR A 574 -27.60 16.97 22.13
C TYR A 574 -26.26 16.38 21.65
N PHE A 575 -25.19 16.48 22.44
CA PHE A 575 -23.92 15.86 22.12
C PHE A 575 -24.02 14.34 22.27
N ASP A 576 -23.33 13.59 21.43
CA ASP A 576 -23.08 12.17 21.69
C ASP A 576 -22.01 11.99 22.77
N ASP A 577 -21.86 10.76 23.25
CA ASP A 577 -20.94 10.47 24.36
C ASP A 577 -19.48 10.75 23.99
N ASP A 578 -19.10 10.54 22.72
CA ASP A 578 -17.75 10.84 22.23
C ASP A 578 -17.46 12.35 22.26
N THR A 579 -18.41 13.17 21.79
CA THR A 579 -18.31 14.63 21.84
C THR A 579 -18.28 15.14 23.29
N LEU A 580 -19.10 14.57 24.17
CA LEU A 580 -19.08 14.89 25.60
C LEU A 580 -17.72 14.59 26.22
N MET A 581 -17.15 13.41 25.95
CA MET A 581 -15.85 12.98 26.49
C MET A 581 -14.72 13.90 26.00
N SER A 582 -14.67 14.13 24.68
CA SER A 582 -13.64 14.97 24.05
C SER A 582 -13.66 16.40 24.61
N GLN A 583 -14.83 17.04 24.61
CA GLN A 583 -14.95 18.42 25.10
C GLN A 583 -14.70 18.54 26.61
N ALA A 584 -15.15 17.56 27.40
CA ALA A 584 -14.87 17.55 28.83
C ALA A 584 -13.37 17.43 29.11
N GLY A 585 -12.66 16.59 28.36
CA GLY A 585 -11.21 16.48 28.44
C GLY A 585 -10.48 17.78 28.09
N GLU A 586 -10.91 18.47 27.04
CA GLU A 586 -10.36 19.79 26.66
C GLU A 586 -10.65 20.85 27.74
N TYR A 587 -11.86 20.89 28.28
CA TYR A 587 -12.17 21.77 29.40
C TYR A 587 -11.34 21.47 30.65
N THR A 588 -11.05 20.20 30.95
CA THR A 588 -10.13 19.85 32.04
C THR A 588 -8.73 20.41 31.79
N LYS A 589 -8.19 20.27 30.57
CA LYS A 589 -6.88 20.84 30.19
C LYS A 589 -6.84 22.36 30.25
N GLU A 590 -7.94 23.01 29.87
CA GLU A 590 -8.09 24.48 29.92
C GLU A 590 -8.37 25.02 31.33
N GLY A 591 -8.54 24.15 32.33
CA GLY A 591 -8.89 24.53 33.70
C GLY A 591 -10.36 24.91 33.91
N LYS A 592 -11.22 24.66 32.93
CA LYS A 592 -12.68 24.87 32.96
C LYS A 592 -13.39 23.67 33.61
N ILE A 593 -13.03 23.37 34.85
CA ILE A 593 -13.44 22.14 35.53
C ILE A 593 -14.96 22.07 35.73
N LYS A 594 -15.61 23.21 35.96
CA LYS A 594 -17.07 23.27 36.13
C LYS A 594 -17.81 22.80 34.88
N GLU A 595 -17.33 23.21 33.71
CA GLU A 595 -17.85 22.83 32.41
C GLU A 595 -17.58 21.34 32.13
N ALA A 596 -16.37 20.85 32.42
CA ALA A 596 -16.04 19.43 32.30
C ALA A 596 -16.95 18.55 33.17
N VAL A 597 -17.15 18.92 34.44
CA VAL A 597 -18.05 18.21 35.38
C VAL A 597 -19.48 18.15 34.83
N LYS A 598 -19.98 19.25 34.25
CA LYS A 598 -21.30 19.28 33.62
C LYS A 598 -21.40 18.26 32.48
N LEU A 599 -20.43 18.23 31.58
CA LEU A 599 -20.42 17.31 30.44
C LEU A 599 -20.31 15.85 30.87
N TYR A 600 -19.40 15.52 31.79
CA TYR A 600 -19.31 14.16 32.34
C TYR A 600 -20.61 13.73 33.03
N THR A 601 -21.27 14.63 33.76
CA THR A 601 -22.56 14.34 34.40
C THR A 601 -23.63 13.94 33.39
N ILE A 602 -23.67 14.59 32.22
CA ILE A 602 -24.62 14.26 31.14
C ILE A 602 -24.39 12.81 30.67
N GLY A 603 -23.17 12.43 30.33
CA GLY A 603 -22.90 11.05 29.87
C GLY A 603 -23.05 10.00 30.98
N ILE A 604 -22.75 10.34 32.24
CA ILE A 604 -23.02 9.46 33.39
C ILE A 604 -24.53 9.19 33.54
N ASN A 605 -25.38 10.20 33.32
CA ASN A 605 -26.84 10.02 33.34
C ASN A 605 -27.32 9.09 32.21
N ARG A 606 -26.57 9.01 31.10
CA ARG A 606 -26.78 8.03 30.01
C ARG A 606 -26.16 6.68 30.27
N GLY A 607 -25.40 6.55 31.37
CA GLY A 607 -24.81 5.29 31.83
C GLY A 607 -23.38 5.04 31.36
N ASN A 608 -22.72 6.04 30.74
CA ASN A 608 -21.34 5.97 30.29
C ASN A 608 -20.38 5.77 31.49
N THR A 609 -19.60 4.70 31.46
CA THR A 609 -18.73 4.29 32.57
C THR A 609 -17.37 4.98 32.56
N ASP A 610 -16.84 5.31 31.39
CA ASP A 610 -15.57 6.03 31.28
C ASP A 610 -15.70 7.41 31.92
N MET A 611 -16.80 8.12 31.66
CA MET A 611 -17.07 9.41 32.29
C MET A 611 -17.29 9.31 33.80
N MET A 612 -17.77 8.17 34.32
CA MET A 612 -17.82 7.94 35.78
C MET A 612 -16.41 7.90 36.36
N VAL A 613 -15.44 7.32 35.64
CA VAL A 613 -14.04 7.29 36.08
C VAL A 613 -13.40 8.67 36.00
N GLU A 614 -13.60 9.40 34.90
CA GLU A 614 -13.06 10.75 34.75
C GLU A 614 -13.62 11.72 35.80
N LEU A 615 -14.93 11.72 36.02
CA LEU A 615 -15.52 12.55 37.07
C LEU A 615 -15.11 12.07 38.46
N GLY A 616 -14.99 10.75 38.67
CA GLY A 616 -14.48 10.17 39.90
C GLY A 616 -13.08 10.69 40.22
N TYR A 617 -12.20 10.75 39.21
CA TYR A 617 -10.87 11.32 39.34
C TYR A 617 -10.90 12.78 39.76
N ILE A 618 -11.74 13.61 39.12
CA ILE A 618 -11.91 15.02 39.52
C ILE A 618 -12.27 15.16 41.00
N PHE A 619 -13.15 14.29 41.51
CA PHE A 619 -13.60 14.35 42.90
C PHE A 619 -12.59 13.82 43.92
N VAL A 620 -11.69 12.89 43.56
CA VAL A 620 -10.71 12.33 44.50
C VAL A 620 -9.32 12.95 44.39
N HIS A 621 -9.03 13.71 43.33
CA HIS A 621 -7.70 14.28 43.11
C HIS A 621 -7.56 15.66 43.75
N GLY A 622 -6.45 15.88 44.45
CA GLY A 622 -6.18 17.13 45.19
C GLY A 622 -5.97 18.36 44.32
N ASP A 623 -5.78 18.18 43.01
CA ASP A 623 -5.56 19.27 42.05
C ASP A 623 -6.84 20.09 41.76
N TYR A 624 -8.01 19.57 42.15
CA TYR A 624 -9.31 20.22 41.95
C TYR A 624 -10.00 20.50 43.29
N PRO A 625 -9.42 21.32 44.18
CA PRO A 625 -9.90 21.46 45.55
C PRO A 625 -11.34 21.98 45.67
N GLU A 626 -11.83 22.74 44.68
CA GLU A 626 -13.24 23.21 44.63
C GLU A 626 -14.23 22.06 44.43
N PHE A 627 -13.81 21.00 43.74
CA PHE A 627 -14.65 19.84 43.39
C PHE A 627 -14.33 18.60 44.22
N TYR A 628 -13.33 18.68 45.10
CA TYR A 628 -12.90 17.56 45.92
C TYR A 628 -14.04 17.04 46.82
N ASP A 629 -14.43 15.79 46.59
CA ASP A 629 -15.46 15.07 47.33
C ASP A 629 -15.15 13.57 47.25
N LEU A 630 -14.29 13.12 48.17
CA LEU A 630 -13.77 11.76 48.18
C LEU A 630 -14.88 10.69 48.21
N GLU A 631 -15.96 10.93 48.95
CA GLU A 631 -17.09 9.99 49.04
C GLU A 631 -17.81 9.86 47.69
N LYS A 632 -18.09 10.98 47.01
CA LYS A 632 -18.70 10.94 45.67
C LYS A 632 -17.78 10.30 44.64
N GLY A 633 -16.49 10.61 44.68
CA GLY A 633 -15.53 10.05 43.73
C GLY A 633 -15.40 8.53 43.87
N LEU A 634 -15.30 8.04 45.11
CA LEU A 634 -15.29 6.60 45.39
C LEU A 634 -16.60 5.92 44.98
N ALA A 635 -17.75 6.53 45.23
CA ALA A 635 -19.05 5.99 44.80
C ALA A 635 -19.15 5.87 43.27
N LEU A 636 -18.57 6.80 42.51
CA LEU A 636 -18.49 6.71 41.05
C LEU A 636 -17.58 5.56 40.60
N TYR A 637 -16.43 5.37 41.24
CA TYR A 637 -15.56 4.22 40.96
C TYR A 637 -16.24 2.90 41.30
N GLU A 638 -16.93 2.79 42.43
CA GLU A 638 -17.71 1.59 42.79
C GLU A 638 -18.80 1.29 41.75
N LYS A 639 -19.52 2.32 41.29
CA LYS A 639 -20.55 2.19 40.25
C LYS A 639 -19.95 1.74 38.92
N ALA A 640 -18.83 2.33 38.49
CA ALA A 640 -18.14 1.92 37.26
C ALA A 640 -17.56 0.50 37.37
N ALA A 641 -16.93 0.16 38.50
CA ALA A 641 -16.38 -1.16 38.77
C ALA A 641 -17.48 -2.26 38.81
N SER A 642 -18.66 -1.94 39.33
CA SER A 642 -19.83 -2.86 39.31
C SER A 642 -20.31 -3.21 37.90
N LYS A 643 -19.90 -2.42 36.89
CA LYS A 643 -20.13 -2.66 35.46
C LYS A 643 -18.89 -3.21 34.75
N ASP A 644 -17.97 -3.81 35.50
CA ASP A 644 -16.71 -4.38 35.00
C ASP A 644 -15.80 -3.34 34.29
N HIS A 645 -15.82 -2.07 34.73
CA HIS A 645 -14.89 -1.07 34.20
C HIS A 645 -13.46 -1.28 34.75
N PRO A 646 -12.45 -1.56 33.90
CA PRO A 646 -11.10 -1.91 34.33
C PRO A 646 -10.44 -0.82 35.18
N ILE A 647 -10.34 0.42 34.67
CA ILE A 647 -9.65 1.52 35.35
C ILE A 647 -10.30 1.83 36.71
N ALA A 648 -11.62 1.61 36.84
CA ALA A 648 -12.31 1.83 38.10
C ALA A 648 -11.89 0.80 39.17
N TRP A 649 -11.76 -0.47 38.78
CA TRP A 649 -11.19 -1.52 39.64
C TRP A 649 -9.76 -1.20 40.06
N ASN A 650 -8.93 -0.69 39.15
CA ASN A 650 -7.58 -0.26 39.49
C ASN A 650 -7.56 0.90 40.50
N ASN A 651 -8.37 1.93 40.26
CA ASN A 651 -8.45 3.09 41.16
C ASN A 651 -8.95 2.69 42.56
N LEU A 652 -9.96 1.82 42.66
CA LEU A 652 -10.37 1.25 43.95
C LEU A 652 -9.23 0.47 44.63
N GLY A 653 -8.45 -0.29 43.85
CA GLY A 653 -7.27 -0.99 44.34
C GLY A 653 -6.25 -0.04 44.97
N TYR A 654 -5.97 1.09 44.31
CA TYR A 654 -5.09 2.13 44.83
C TYR A 654 -5.61 2.74 46.14
N HIS A 655 -6.91 3.03 46.25
CA HIS A 655 -7.50 3.55 47.48
C HIS A 655 -7.42 2.57 48.66
N TYR A 656 -7.64 1.27 48.42
CA TYR A 656 -7.44 0.23 49.44
C TYR A 656 -5.96 0.04 49.81
N GLN A 657 -5.03 0.19 48.86
CA GLN A 657 -3.59 0.08 49.12
C GLN A 657 -3.06 1.28 49.93
N SER A 658 -3.47 2.49 49.55
CA SER A 658 -3.00 3.74 50.19
C SER A 658 -3.68 4.04 51.52
N GLY A 659 -4.87 3.48 51.76
CA GLY A 659 -5.66 3.80 52.94
C GLY A 659 -6.35 5.17 52.87
N VAL A 660 -6.51 5.73 51.66
CA VAL A 660 -7.19 7.02 51.44
C VAL A 660 -8.66 6.75 51.12
N GLY A 661 -9.56 7.17 52.00
CA GLY A 661 -11.01 6.98 51.87
C GLY A 661 -11.54 5.64 52.41
N TYR A 662 -10.67 4.63 52.49
CA TYR A 662 -10.92 3.38 53.23
C TYR A 662 -9.75 3.09 54.17
N PRO A 663 -9.94 2.31 55.25
CA PRO A 663 -8.82 1.70 55.95
C PRO A 663 -7.94 0.90 54.99
N GLN A 664 -6.62 0.97 55.15
CA GLN A 664 -5.68 0.21 54.32
C GLN A 664 -5.99 -1.30 54.40
N ASP A 665 -6.21 -1.92 53.23
CA ASP A 665 -6.53 -3.34 53.10
C ASP A 665 -5.89 -3.90 51.82
N ILE A 666 -4.65 -4.40 51.97
CA ILE A 666 -3.86 -4.98 50.86
C ILE A 666 -4.57 -6.18 50.22
N LYS A 667 -5.35 -6.96 50.99
CA LYS A 667 -6.07 -8.12 50.44
C LYS A 667 -7.17 -7.66 49.48
N LYS A 668 -7.89 -6.58 49.81
CA LYS A 668 -8.86 -5.98 48.89
C LYS A 668 -8.17 -5.31 47.71
N ALA A 669 -7.08 -4.58 47.94
CA ALA A 669 -6.31 -3.97 46.87
C ALA A 669 -5.88 -5.01 45.81
N LEU A 670 -5.31 -6.13 46.24
CA LEU A 670 -4.94 -7.24 45.35
C LEU A 670 -6.12 -7.81 44.58
N LYS A 671 -7.30 -7.96 45.20
CA LYS A 671 -8.51 -8.43 44.50
C LYS A 671 -8.94 -7.43 43.42
N CYS A 672 -8.93 -6.15 43.75
CA CYS A 672 -9.27 -5.07 42.83
C CYS A 672 -8.30 -5.01 41.65
N PHE A 673 -6.98 -5.00 41.90
CA PHE A 673 -5.98 -5.00 40.83
C PHE A 673 -6.04 -6.26 39.97
N LYS A 674 -6.23 -7.45 40.56
CA LYS A 674 -6.38 -8.70 39.79
C LYS A 674 -7.60 -8.65 38.88
N LYS A 675 -8.75 -8.20 39.39
CA LYS A 675 -9.97 -8.03 38.60
C LYS A 675 -9.77 -7.01 37.47
N SER A 676 -9.08 -5.90 37.73
CA SER A 676 -8.73 -4.91 36.69
C SER A 676 -7.82 -5.51 35.60
N ALA A 677 -6.77 -6.25 36.01
CA ALA A 677 -5.87 -6.93 35.09
C ALA A 677 -6.57 -7.99 34.23
N GLU A 678 -7.50 -8.77 34.81
CA GLU A 678 -8.35 -9.72 34.08
C GLU A 678 -9.22 -9.03 33.01
N LEU A 679 -9.64 -7.80 33.28
CA LEU A 679 -10.39 -6.94 32.34
C LEU A 679 -9.47 -6.23 31.32
N GLY A 680 -8.16 -6.44 31.40
CA GLY A 680 -7.19 -6.00 30.41
C GLY A 680 -6.44 -4.70 30.73
N ASP A 681 -6.55 -4.18 31.95
CA ASP A 681 -5.82 -2.99 32.37
C ASP A 681 -4.34 -3.26 32.61
N GLY A 682 -3.48 -2.65 31.78
CA GLY A 682 -2.04 -2.79 31.92
C GLY A 682 -1.46 -2.03 33.12
N LEU A 683 -2.11 -0.95 33.60
CA LEU A 683 -1.66 -0.24 34.80
C LEU A 683 -1.87 -1.10 36.05
N ALA A 684 -3.00 -1.81 36.14
CA ALA A 684 -3.22 -2.77 37.21
C ALA A 684 -2.23 -3.94 37.18
N MET A 685 -1.85 -4.43 36.00
CA MET A 685 -0.78 -5.43 35.86
C MET A 685 0.55 -4.89 36.37
N GLN A 686 0.90 -3.64 36.05
CA GLN A 686 2.09 -2.97 36.57
C GLN A 686 2.04 -2.83 38.11
N ASN A 687 0.90 -2.43 38.67
CA ASN A 687 0.69 -2.32 40.13
C ASN A 687 0.85 -3.68 40.83
N LEU A 688 0.34 -4.77 40.23
CA LEU A 688 0.56 -6.13 40.73
C LEU A 688 2.03 -6.53 40.65
N GLY A 689 2.69 -6.24 39.53
CA GLY A 689 4.12 -6.47 39.35
C GLY A 689 4.94 -5.77 40.45
N LEU A 690 4.60 -4.52 40.76
CA LEU A 690 5.27 -3.71 41.77
C LEU A 690 5.14 -4.30 43.18
N LEU A 691 3.93 -4.76 43.55
CA LEU A 691 3.69 -5.36 44.87
C LEU A 691 4.55 -6.61 45.09
N TYR A 692 4.61 -7.49 44.10
CA TYR A 692 5.41 -8.72 44.19
C TYR A 692 6.91 -8.48 44.00
N PHE A 693 7.30 -7.41 43.29
CA PHE A 693 8.70 -7.03 43.10
C PHE A 693 9.35 -6.54 44.40
N TYR A 694 8.71 -5.60 45.10
CA TYR A 694 9.27 -5.06 46.36
C TYR A 694 8.99 -5.93 47.58
N GLY A 695 7.86 -6.66 47.59
CA GLY A 695 7.50 -7.52 48.72
C GLY A 695 7.26 -6.79 50.05
N GLU A 696 6.94 -5.49 50.00
CA GLU A 696 6.67 -4.67 51.20
C GLU A 696 5.35 -5.07 51.89
N TYR A 697 4.34 -5.40 51.10
CA TYR A 697 2.98 -5.72 51.55
C TYR A 697 2.57 -7.18 51.32
N VAL A 698 3.32 -7.89 50.48
CA VAL A 698 3.13 -9.30 50.11
C VAL A 698 4.49 -10.00 50.14
N LEU A 699 4.51 -11.34 50.14
CA LEU A 699 5.78 -12.04 49.98
C LEU A 699 6.40 -11.70 48.61
N LEU A 700 7.68 -11.31 48.60
CA LEU A 700 8.44 -11.07 47.38
C LEU A 700 8.38 -12.32 46.48
N ASP A 701 8.02 -12.11 45.21
CA ASP A 701 7.91 -13.17 44.22
C ASP A 701 8.28 -12.63 42.83
N TYR A 702 9.54 -12.85 42.44
CA TYR A 702 10.05 -12.39 41.15
C TYR A 702 9.45 -13.10 39.95
N ASP A 703 8.97 -14.34 40.09
CA ASP A 703 8.31 -15.04 38.98
C ASP A 703 6.94 -14.43 38.70
N LEU A 704 6.18 -14.13 39.76
CA LEU A 704 4.88 -13.50 39.63
C LEU A 704 4.98 -12.03 39.20
N ALA A 705 5.97 -11.29 39.73
CA ALA A 705 6.26 -9.94 39.26
C ALA A 705 6.64 -9.91 37.77
N LEU A 706 7.49 -10.84 37.33
CA LEU A 706 7.90 -10.99 35.94
C LEU A 706 6.72 -11.26 35.02
N ASP A 707 5.82 -12.18 35.42
CA ASP A 707 4.64 -12.53 34.65
C ASP A 707 3.73 -11.31 34.48
N TYR A 708 3.41 -10.61 35.57
CA TYR A 708 2.58 -9.40 35.49
C TYR A 708 3.22 -8.29 34.67
N TYR A 709 4.51 -8.01 34.82
CA TYR A 709 5.18 -7.01 33.98
C TYR A 709 5.20 -7.39 32.50
N LYS A 710 5.37 -8.66 32.15
CA LYS A 710 5.28 -9.12 30.75
C LYS A 710 3.85 -9.00 30.20
N GLN A 711 2.84 -9.24 31.02
CA GLN A 711 1.45 -9.00 30.63
C GLN A 711 1.20 -7.51 30.40
N ALA A 712 1.74 -6.65 31.28
CA ALA A 712 1.67 -5.19 31.15
C ALA A 712 2.36 -4.69 29.86
N GLU A 713 3.55 -5.22 29.51
CA GLU A 713 4.24 -4.88 28.25
C GLU A 713 3.38 -5.19 27.01
N LYS A 714 2.62 -6.29 27.00
CA LYS A 714 1.68 -6.62 25.90
C LYS A 714 0.50 -5.64 25.80
N LYS A 715 0.28 -4.84 26.84
CA LYS A 715 -0.70 -3.75 26.91
C LYS A 715 -0.05 -2.37 26.81
N PHE A 716 1.22 -2.31 26.42
CA PHE A 716 2.01 -1.08 26.25
C PHE A 716 2.35 -0.35 27.57
N TYR A 717 2.33 -1.05 28.72
CA TYR A 717 2.82 -0.55 30.00
C TYR A 717 4.19 -1.15 30.33
N TYR A 718 5.25 -0.39 30.06
CA TYR A 718 6.63 -0.86 30.12
C TYR A 718 7.27 -0.63 31.49
N ASN A 719 8.03 -1.62 31.97
CA ASN A 719 8.77 -1.59 33.24
C ASN A 719 10.17 -2.19 33.06
N ASP A 720 10.90 -1.72 32.04
CA ASP A 720 12.13 -2.35 31.57
C ASP A 720 13.22 -2.41 32.65
N GLU A 721 13.34 -1.37 33.49
CA GLU A 721 14.26 -1.33 34.64
C GLU A 721 13.97 -2.47 35.64
N LYS A 722 12.70 -2.63 36.04
CA LYS A 722 12.30 -3.67 37.01
C LYS A 722 12.43 -5.07 36.43
N LEU A 723 12.13 -5.22 35.14
CA LEU A 723 12.37 -6.45 34.40
C LEU A 723 13.87 -6.80 34.35
N ALA A 724 14.74 -5.82 34.11
CA ALA A 724 16.19 -6.01 34.16
C ALA A 724 16.63 -6.48 35.56
N GLU A 725 16.21 -5.80 36.64
CA GLU A 725 16.55 -6.21 38.00
C GLU A 725 16.08 -7.64 38.32
N ILE A 726 14.85 -8.01 37.93
CA ILE A 726 14.34 -9.38 38.08
C ILE A 726 15.26 -10.40 37.40
N TYR A 727 15.64 -10.16 36.13
CA TYR A 727 16.49 -11.10 35.40
C TYR A 727 17.90 -11.18 35.98
N TYR A 728 18.41 -10.07 36.49
CA TYR A 728 19.68 -10.03 37.20
C TYR A 728 19.63 -10.90 38.47
N GLN A 729 18.63 -10.70 39.32
CA GLN A 729 18.45 -11.47 40.57
C GLN A 729 18.23 -12.97 40.31
N LYS A 730 17.59 -13.33 39.19
CA LYS A 730 17.38 -14.73 38.77
C LYS A 730 18.59 -15.36 38.08
N GLY A 731 19.64 -14.58 37.78
CA GLY A 731 20.80 -15.05 37.01
C GLY A 731 20.52 -15.33 35.53
N ASP A 732 19.42 -14.82 34.98
CA ASP A 732 19.07 -14.96 33.55
C ASP A 732 19.66 -13.81 32.74
N TYR A 733 20.98 -13.88 32.56
CA TYR A 733 21.75 -12.83 31.91
C TYR A 733 21.44 -12.67 30.42
N ALA A 734 20.87 -13.69 29.78
CA ALA A 734 20.48 -13.63 28.37
C ALA A 734 19.26 -12.73 28.18
N ASN A 735 18.24 -12.85 29.03
CA ASN A 735 17.11 -11.94 29.01
C ASN A 735 17.45 -10.57 29.59
N LEU A 736 18.28 -10.49 30.63
CA LEU A 736 18.80 -9.21 31.14
C LEU A 736 19.38 -8.35 30.00
N GLN A 737 20.29 -8.90 29.19
CA GLN A 737 20.89 -8.16 28.06
C GLN A 737 19.87 -7.64 27.04
N ARG A 738 18.69 -8.26 26.91
CA ARG A 738 17.63 -7.76 26.01
C ARG A 738 17.05 -6.46 26.54
N TYR A 739 16.78 -6.39 27.84
CA TYR A 739 16.21 -5.21 28.48
C TYR A 739 17.27 -4.10 28.63
N LEU A 740 18.52 -4.44 28.96
CA LEU A 740 19.63 -3.47 28.99
C LEU A 740 19.89 -2.79 27.63
N ARG A 741 19.51 -3.41 26.50
CA ARG A 741 19.66 -2.80 25.16
C ARG A 741 18.54 -1.82 24.82
N LYS A 742 17.41 -1.86 25.54
CA LYS A 742 16.30 -0.91 25.36
C LYS A 742 16.63 0.45 26.00
N ASP A 743 17.47 0.46 27.03
CA ASP A 743 17.94 1.69 27.68
C ASP A 743 19.02 2.38 26.84
N THR A 744 18.57 3.31 25.98
CA THR A 744 19.47 4.05 25.09
C THR A 744 20.24 5.17 25.80
N GLU A 745 19.75 5.61 26.96
CA GLU A 745 20.32 6.73 27.72
C GLU A 745 21.27 6.27 28.83
N GLY A 746 21.31 4.97 29.14
CA GLY A 746 22.19 4.43 30.18
C GLY A 746 21.67 4.65 31.61
N THR A 747 20.40 5.03 31.75
CA THR A 747 19.77 5.40 33.03
C THR A 747 19.77 4.29 34.08
N TYR A 748 19.71 3.02 33.66
CA TYR A 748 19.82 1.87 34.55
C TYR A 748 20.72 0.76 34.00
N SER A 749 21.07 0.78 32.72
CA SER A 749 21.80 -0.33 32.10
C SER A 749 23.29 -0.35 32.41
N ASP A 750 23.89 0.82 32.63
CA ASP A 750 25.34 0.94 32.82
C ASP A 750 25.83 0.26 34.11
N ILE A 751 25.04 0.29 35.21
CA ILE A 751 25.40 -0.43 36.43
C ILE A 751 25.45 -1.95 36.18
N TYR A 752 24.48 -2.52 35.48
CA TYR A 752 24.46 -3.95 35.18
C TYR A 752 25.58 -4.33 34.22
N TYR A 753 25.87 -3.54 33.18
CA TYR A 753 27.02 -3.80 32.32
C TYR A 753 28.35 -3.75 33.09
N GLY A 754 28.48 -2.82 34.04
CA GLY A 754 29.62 -2.75 34.96
C GLY A 754 29.84 -4.08 35.69
N ILE A 755 28.81 -4.54 36.40
CA ILE A 755 28.83 -5.80 37.16
C ILE A 755 29.09 -7.01 36.25
N MET A 756 28.38 -7.10 35.12
CA MET A 756 28.49 -8.24 34.22
C MET A 756 29.88 -8.39 33.59
N TYR A 757 30.55 -7.29 33.24
CA TYR A 757 31.92 -7.33 32.73
C TYR A 757 32.96 -7.57 33.84
N ASP A 758 32.68 -7.18 35.07
CA ASP A 758 33.56 -7.37 36.21
C ASP A 758 33.59 -8.84 36.64
N GLU A 759 32.41 -9.41 36.84
CA GLU A 759 32.24 -10.77 37.36
C GLU A 759 32.15 -11.84 36.26
N GLY A 760 31.97 -11.44 35.00
CA GLY A 760 31.84 -12.38 33.88
C GLY A 760 30.46 -13.01 33.76
N LEU A 761 29.41 -12.30 34.16
CA LEU A 761 28.03 -12.78 34.15
C LEU A 761 27.43 -12.68 32.74
N GLY A 762 27.27 -13.81 32.06
CA GLY A 762 26.72 -13.86 30.70
C GLY A 762 27.60 -13.18 29.62
N MET A 763 28.82 -12.79 29.97
CA MET A 763 29.82 -12.19 29.07
C MET A 763 31.24 -12.44 29.58
N LYS A 764 32.24 -12.22 28.71
CA LYS A 764 33.65 -12.39 29.10
C LYS A 764 34.09 -11.28 30.05
N VAL A 765 34.73 -11.67 31.15
CA VAL A 765 35.39 -10.76 32.09
C VAL A 765 36.26 -9.75 31.35
N SER A 766 36.07 -8.47 31.65
CA SER A 766 36.77 -7.35 31.04
C SER A 766 36.81 -6.15 31.99
N PRO A 767 37.81 -6.08 32.89
CA PRO A 767 37.94 -4.99 33.87
C PRO A 767 37.93 -3.59 33.24
N LYS A 768 38.57 -3.43 32.08
CA LYS A 768 38.55 -2.16 31.32
C LYS A 768 37.13 -1.70 30.93
N LYS A 769 36.24 -2.64 30.58
CA LYS A 769 34.85 -2.34 30.23
C LYS A 769 34.02 -2.13 31.49
N ALA A 770 34.24 -2.96 32.51
CA ALA A 770 33.60 -2.81 33.82
C ALA A 770 33.83 -1.41 34.39
N ILE A 771 35.09 -0.96 34.46
CA ILE A 771 35.47 0.40 34.89
C ILE A 771 34.71 1.46 34.10
N LYS A 772 34.72 1.38 32.76
CA LYS A 772 34.01 2.34 31.90
C LYS A 772 32.52 2.43 32.24
N TYR A 773 31.87 1.30 32.46
CA TYR A 773 30.44 1.24 32.75
C TYR A 773 30.12 1.67 34.19
N TYR A 774 30.99 1.36 35.16
CA TYR A 774 30.85 1.88 36.52
C TYR A 774 30.99 3.41 36.56
N GLU A 775 31.97 3.99 35.86
CA GLU A 775 32.12 5.45 35.77
C GLU A 775 30.86 6.11 35.21
N LYS A 776 30.30 5.56 34.12
CA LYS A 776 29.06 6.05 33.51
C LYS A 776 27.84 5.88 34.40
N SER A 777 27.74 4.75 35.12
CA SER A 777 26.59 4.52 36.01
C SER A 777 26.48 5.59 37.10
N LEU A 778 27.61 6.13 37.56
CA LEU A 778 27.65 7.19 38.57
C LEU A 778 27.34 8.60 38.00
N GLU A 779 27.21 8.75 36.68
CA GLU A 779 26.67 9.97 36.05
C GLU A 779 25.14 10.06 36.21
N HIS A 780 24.47 8.91 36.38
CA HIS A 780 23.00 8.80 36.39
C HIS A 780 22.40 8.35 37.73
N GLY A 781 23.20 7.79 38.64
CA GLY A 781 22.72 7.34 39.95
C GLY A 781 23.81 7.07 40.97
N TYR A 782 23.43 6.93 42.24
CA TYR A 782 24.35 6.64 43.33
C TYR A 782 24.41 5.13 43.57
N TYR A 783 25.44 4.48 43.02
CA TYR A 783 25.62 3.03 43.13
C TYR A 783 26.83 2.71 44.03
N PRO A 784 26.64 2.33 45.31
CA PRO A 784 27.73 1.99 46.22
C PRO A 784 28.65 0.90 45.67
N THR A 785 28.08 -0.09 44.97
CA THR A 785 28.83 -1.16 44.31
C THR A 785 29.78 -0.61 43.24
N ALA A 786 29.31 0.32 42.39
CA ALA A 786 30.14 0.91 41.34
C ALA A 786 31.29 1.71 41.95
N LEU A 787 30.99 2.55 42.96
CA LEU A 787 32.00 3.36 43.64
C LEU A 787 33.06 2.48 44.32
N SER A 788 32.64 1.49 45.12
CA SER A 788 33.54 0.56 45.81
C SER A 788 34.46 -0.17 44.82
N ARG A 789 33.94 -0.63 43.68
CA ARG A 789 34.74 -1.28 42.64
C ARG A 789 35.71 -0.31 41.96
N LEU A 790 35.31 0.93 41.68
CA LEU A 790 36.22 1.95 41.13
C LEU A 790 37.36 2.29 42.09
N LEU A 791 37.08 2.42 43.39
CA LEU A 791 38.10 2.65 44.41
C LEU A 791 39.11 1.50 44.47
N TYR A 792 38.63 0.25 44.42
CA TYR A 792 39.48 -0.92 44.30
C TYR A 792 40.35 -0.89 43.03
N PHE A 793 39.76 -0.67 41.86
CA PHE A 793 40.50 -0.66 40.58
C PHE A 793 41.59 0.42 40.55
N TYR A 794 41.31 1.61 41.06
CA TYR A 794 42.25 2.72 41.00
C TYR A 794 43.28 2.75 42.12
N LYS A 795 43.07 1.99 43.20
CA LYS A 795 44.01 1.89 44.32
C LYS A 795 44.83 0.59 44.29
N ASP A 796 44.16 -0.54 44.18
CA ASP A 796 44.71 -1.86 44.53
C ASP A 796 44.96 -2.75 43.31
N ASP A 797 44.30 -2.53 42.16
CA ASP A 797 44.54 -3.30 40.92
C ASP A 797 45.79 -2.78 40.18
N PRO A 798 46.88 -3.57 40.06
CA PRO A 798 48.13 -3.11 39.45
C PRO A 798 48.02 -2.72 37.97
N ALA A 799 47.02 -3.24 37.25
CA ALA A 799 46.83 -2.96 35.83
C ALA A 799 46.05 -1.66 35.56
N PHE A 800 45.29 -1.18 36.54
CA PHE A 800 44.41 -0.02 36.41
C PHE A 800 44.66 1.07 37.46
N ALA A 801 45.59 0.86 38.40
CA ALA A 801 45.95 1.80 39.45
C ALA A 801 46.19 3.21 38.88
N ASN A 802 45.46 4.18 39.43
CA ASN A 802 45.52 5.58 39.03
C ASN A 802 45.22 6.46 40.26
N PRO A 803 46.25 7.01 40.93
CA PRO A 803 46.08 7.79 42.14
C PRO A 803 45.18 9.03 41.96
N GLU A 804 45.21 9.68 40.80
CA GLU A 804 44.37 10.86 40.52
C GLU A 804 42.89 10.48 40.43
N LYS A 805 42.57 9.43 39.66
CA LYS A 805 41.19 8.92 39.58
C LYS A 805 40.71 8.33 40.91
N TYR A 806 41.59 7.70 41.68
CA TYR A 806 41.26 7.24 43.03
C TYR A 806 40.83 8.40 43.92
N GLN A 807 41.60 9.49 43.97
CA GLN A 807 41.23 10.67 44.77
C GLN A 807 39.96 11.34 44.25
N TYR A 808 39.74 11.38 42.93
CA TYR A 808 38.51 11.91 42.34
C TYR A 808 37.27 11.13 42.80
N TRP A 809 37.26 9.80 42.62
CA TRP A 809 36.10 8.98 43.00
C TRP A 809 35.93 8.90 44.52
N LYS A 810 37.02 8.97 45.27
CA LYS A 810 36.98 9.10 46.73
C LYS A 810 36.25 10.38 47.16
N ALA A 811 36.63 11.53 46.60
CA ALA A 811 35.97 12.80 46.87
C ALA A 811 34.50 12.78 46.42
N PHE A 812 34.21 12.20 45.25
CA PHE A 812 32.83 11.99 44.79
C PHE A 812 32.00 11.21 45.82
N GLY A 813 32.54 10.15 46.41
CA GLY A 813 31.85 9.39 47.45
C GLY A 813 31.62 10.20 48.73
N GLU A 814 32.63 10.92 49.19
CA GLU A 814 32.54 11.79 50.38
C GLU A 814 31.51 12.93 50.19
N ASP A 815 31.49 13.56 49.02
CA ASP A 815 30.57 14.66 48.67
C ASP A 815 29.12 14.19 48.53
N ASN A 816 28.88 12.91 48.26
CA ASN A 816 27.55 12.32 48.06
C ASN A 816 27.14 11.36 49.19
N GLU A 817 27.79 11.44 50.36
CA GLU A 817 27.49 10.63 51.55
C GLU A 817 27.51 9.10 51.30
N MET A 818 28.36 8.64 50.37
CA MET A 818 28.57 7.23 50.06
C MET A 818 29.70 6.63 50.92
N ASP A 819 29.63 5.34 51.22
CA ASP A 819 30.73 4.62 51.89
C ASP A 819 31.97 4.52 50.97
N VAL A 820 33.13 4.96 51.49
CA VAL A 820 34.41 5.15 50.75
C VAL A 820 35.56 4.34 51.33
#